data_AF-A0A084B1B7-F1
#
_entry.id   AF-A0A084B1B7-F1
#
_cell.length_a   1.000
_cell.length_b   1.000
_cell.length_c   1.000
_cell.angle_alpha   90.00
_cell.angle_beta   90.00
_cell.angle_gamma   90.00
#
_symmetry.space_group_name_H-M   'P 1'
#
loop_
_entity.id
_entity.type
_entity.pdbx_description
1 polymer ?
#
loop_
_entity_poly.entity_id
_entity_poly.type
_entity_poly.pdbx_seq_one_letter_code
_entity_poly.pdbx_strand_id
1 'polypeptide(L)'
;PHNHGALRKPASPYYHLPCKPCCNQPPILATFPSDAVQRKHTNNGRTFRVRGIPADWDTKRLASLITETFDLVPTISSLAQEIQSGVQSATVSFQAAPDVLRMLGLGRSIPLPRLSNEKASRRVYLQLDADFHGMTTLFVPPEDDHRVENYIVSLHSQASAATRLDLLSNEQVIICGYGMRCHTISPETTGRPMARVVTFGYESGVAGSNNIQNLEDLGTMLHNSLLPLISSPIVRPVIFIAHSLGGLIVKQALISLSKSKNEEDQRLLQAVYGIVFFGVPHDGMDITSLIPMVGDGPNRFLLESLSRINSQILSIQQREFELALGGQGDSEIVCFYETEESPTAQQDSAKGWAMEGPRVVLVAKASATHGRSWENGPEHICAVARTHSNMVKFSPHDPEYDKVRDRLRGLAQRALSGGCRIQGSNSHFIVPYPENRYNQPIGKNQARVSLYGLGGIGKTQIALAYVYRIHEVRKDVSVFWVHASNAERFRQSLETIAQECQIPGYEDPKKDILLLVKGWLERKDRGQWVMVLDNADDIQLFFPPPLEATSSSAESNHGYSFSDYLPECAHGALLVTTRNKQLGVKLSKGQRIIEVVRMDEHESEHLLRAKSINASSTDLLSLSARLEHLPLALVQAAAYIQEMSITVAKYLRLIGDTDQHMIHLLSKEFETVGRDSKAPRAVAQTWVLSFQQIEQQHVLASELLSFMSLLDRQDIPAKFLLHYTKQRESEEPLGDIELTEALGVLKAFSFVTEDNNGSYDMHRLVQLVTRKWLANCGTVGRFGKEALLILSHLYPYGTYETRTTCGAYLSHANAMLQSCKFRSEEEAEAKASLLRCMAGYFSFEGKWSDAEGLNIEATRIRRELFGESNPSTLESMANLASTFWNQGRWKEAESLQVKFREQDYTYDEAHSEVHFNRSGLVLHIGEPVKCEGWTQIRDPRKLFR
;
A
#
# COMPACT_ATOMS: atom_id res chain seq x y z
N PRO A 1 -50.28 -52.42 14.34
CA PRO A 1 -51.74 -52.52 14.10
C PRO A 1 -52.08 -52.24 12.62
N HIS A 2 -52.10 -53.34 11.85
CA HIS A 2 -52.78 -53.63 10.58
C HIS A 2 -53.00 -52.60 9.43
N ASN A 3 -52.33 -52.93 8.31
CA ASN A 3 -52.88 -53.36 7.01
C ASN A 3 -53.09 -52.38 5.82
N HIS A 4 -52.24 -52.65 4.80
CA HIS A 4 -52.52 -52.97 3.38
C HIS A 4 -52.96 -51.90 2.36
N GLY A 5 -52.27 -51.91 1.21
CA GLY A 5 -52.84 -51.56 -0.10
C GLY A 5 -51.81 -51.13 -1.17
N ALA A 6 -51.27 -52.08 -1.92
CA ALA A 6 -50.48 -51.84 -3.14
C ALA A 6 -51.39 -51.60 -4.37
N LEU A 7 -50.91 -50.88 -5.41
CA LEU A 7 -50.88 -51.31 -6.83
C LEU A 7 -50.61 -50.15 -7.84
N ARG A 8 -49.55 -50.37 -8.64
CA ARG A 8 -49.37 -50.22 -10.11
C ARG A 8 -49.64 -48.91 -10.89
N LYS A 9 -48.62 -48.60 -11.72
CA LYS A 9 -48.55 -47.74 -12.93
C LYS A 9 -49.66 -47.99 -13.97
N PRO A 10 -49.76 -47.13 -15.00
CA PRO A 10 -49.27 -47.57 -16.33
C PRO A 10 -48.48 -46.51 -17.11
N ALA A 11 -47.90 -46.95 -18.23
CA ALA A 11 -47.00 -46.23 -19.13
C ALA A 11 -47.56 -46.15 -20.57
N SER A 12 -47.10 -45.10 -21.30
CA SER A 12 -47.01 -44.94 -22.78
C SER A 12 -48.31 -44.69 -23.59
N PRO A 13 -48.29 -44.20 -24.86
CA PRO A 13 -47.15 -44.12 -25.79
C PRO A 13 -47.03 -42.84 -26.68
N TYR A 14 -45.93 -42.82 -27.44
CA TYR A 14 -45.48 -41.92 -28.51
C TYR A 14 -46.44 -41.72 -29.69
N TYR A 15 -46.39 -40.55 -30.36
CA TYR A 15 -46.34 -40.41 -31.83
C TYR A 15 -45.67 -39.08 -32.26
N HIS A 16 -44.68 -39.20 -33.15
CA HIS A 16 -44.05 -38.11 -33.94
C HIS A 16 -44.83 -37.87 -35.24
N LEU A 17 -44.77 -36.62 -35.78
CA LEU A 17 -44.65 -36.20 -37.22
C LEU A 17 -45.40 -34.85 -37.48
N PRO A 18 -45.11 -34.08 -38.56
CA PRO A 18 -44.23 -32.91 -38.53
C PRO A 18 -44.90 -31.59 -39.00
N CYS A 19 -44.35 -30.43 -38.63
CA CYS A 19 -44.77 -29.15 -39.19
C CYS A 19 -43.88 -28.71 -40.37
N LYS A 20 -44.49 -28.49 -41.53
CA LYS A 20 -43.99 -27.59 -42.60
C LYS A 20 -45.14 -26.64 -43.05
N PRO A 21 -44.81 -25.45 -43.58
CA PRO A 21 -45.69 -24.28 -43.59
C PRO A 21 -46.42 -24.07 -44.93
N CYS A 22 -47.59 -23.43 -44.91
CA CYS A 22 -48.19 -22.78 -46.08
C CYS A 22 -48.90 -21.48 -45.68
N CYS A 23 -48.40 -20.37 -46.23
CA CYS A 23 -49.07 -19.07 -46.28
C CYS A 23 -50.16 -19.09 -47.36
N ASN A 24 -51.23 -18.32 -47.17
CA ASN A 24 -51.81 -17.33 -48.11
C ASN A 24 -53.34 -17.22 -47.96
N GLN A 25 -53.83 -16.11 -47.40
CA GLN A 25 -54.80 -15.16 -48.00
C GLN A 25 -55.30 -14.12 -46.95
N PRO A 26 -55.68 -12.89 -47.37
CA PRO A 26 -55.83 -11.72 -46.49
C PRO A 26 -57.30 -11.44 -46.08
N PRO A 27 -57.59 -10.73 -44.98
CA PRO A 27 -58.93 -10.21 -44.74
C PRO A 27 -59.02 -8.68 -45.00
N ILE A 28 -59.72 -8.37 -46.09
CA ILE A 28 -60.89 -7.47 -46.20
C ILE A 28 -61.00 -6.33 -45.16
N LEU A 29 -60.89 -5.09 -45.65
CA LEU A 29 -61.31 -3.84 -44.99
C LEU A 29 -62.84 -3.81 -44.84
N ALA A 30 -63.32 -3.68 -43.61
CA ALA A 30 -64.70 -3.33 -43.32
C ALA A 30 -64.74 -1.97 -42.59
N THR A 31 -65.27 -0.96 -43.29
CA THR A 31 -65.71 0.33 -42.78
C THR A 31 -67.06 0.20 -42.05
N PHE A 32 -67.33 1.04 -41.03
CA PHE A 32 -68.63 1.65 -40.62
C PHE A 32 -68.52 2.15 -39.14
N PRO A 33 -69.45 2.99 -38.60
CA PRO A 33 -69.65 4.41 -38.86
C PRO A 33 -69.47 5.26 -37.57
N SER A 34 -69.36 6.59 -37.76
CA SER A 34 -69.33 7.60 -36.70
C SER A 34 -70.70 7.81 -36.07
N ASP A 35 -70.80 7.71 -34.73
CA ASP A 35 -71.56 8.62 -33.87
C ASP A 35 -71.54 8.14 -32.41
N ALA A 36 -70.93 8.93 -31.50
CA ALA A 36 -71.41 9.16 -30.14
C ALA A 36 -70.49 10.10 -29.31
N VAL A 37 -71.03 11.30 -29.06
CA VAL A 37 -70.90 12.10 -27.83
C VAL A 37 -69.58 12.84 -27.57
N GLN A 38 -69.61 14.13 -27.89
CA GLN A 38 -68.69 15.18 -27.45
C GLN A 38 -68.49 15.16 -25.91
N ARG A 39 -67.28 14.81 -25.47
CA ARG A 39 -66.72 15.25 -24.18
C ARG A 39 -65.63 16.29 -24.46
N LYS A 40 -65.75 17.45 -23.79
CA LYS A 40 -64.85 18.62 -23.85
C LYS A 40 -63.38 18.22 -24.08
N HIS A 41 -62.85 18.60 -25.24
CA HIS A 41 -61.43 18.49 -25.57
C HIS A 41 -60.59 19.39 -24.67
N THR A 42 -59.80 18.79 -23.77
CA THR A 42 -58.57 19.38 -23.26
C THR A 42 -57.40 18.77 -24.03
N ASN A 43 -56.64 19.61 -24.74
CA ASN A 43 -55.37 19.27 -25.37
C ASN A 43 -54.48 18.49 -24.38
N ASN A 44 -54.32 17.18 -24.57
CA ASN A 44 -53.44 16.35 -23.78
C ASN A 44 -52.50 15.62 -24.74
N GLY A 45 -51.30 16.16 -24.94
CA GLY A 45 -50.22 15.41 -25.58
C GLY A 45 -49.87 14.17 -24.77
N ARG A 46 -49.52 13.07 -25.45
CA ARG A 46 -49.15 11.78 -24.81
C ARG A 46 -47.85 11.25 -25.42
N THR A 47 -47.01 10.65 -24.58
CA THR A 47 -45.74 10.03 -24.95
C THR A 47 -45.88 8.52 -25.04
N PHE A 48 -45.22 7.93 -26.03
CA PHE A 48 -45.21 6.50 -26.32
C PHE A 48 -43.76 6.01 -26.43
N ARG A 49 -43.52 4.78 -25.99
CA ARG A 49 -42.31 3.99 -26.23
C ARG A 49 -42.44 3.29 -27.58
N VAL A 50 -41.43 3.44 -28.43
CA VAL A 50 -41.32 2.73 -29.72
C VAL A 50 -40.18 1.74 -29.64
N ARG A 51 -40.45 0.45 -29.87
CA ARG A 51 -39.44 -0.63 -29.85
C ARG A 51 -39.28 -1.28 -31.22
N GLY A 52 -38.11 -1.89 -31.46
CA GLY A 52 -37.82 -2.64 -32.69
C GLY A 52 -37.33 -1.77 -33.85
N ILE A 53 -36.76 -0.59 -33.56
CA ILE A 53 -36.23 0.32 -34.57
C ILE A 53 -34.88 -0.23 -35.07
N PRO A 54 -34.63 -0.35 -36.38
CA PRO A 54 -33.34 -0.81 -36.88
C PRO A 54 -32.18 0.11 -36.46
N ALA A 55 -30.99 -0.45 -36.20
CA ALA A 55 -29.84 0.32 -35.71
C ALA A 55 -29.32 1.38 -36.69
N ASP A 56 -29.61 1.27 -37.99
CA ASP A 56 -29.23 2.25 -39.03
C ASP A 56 -30.19 3.44 -39.13
N TRP A 57 -31.26 3.48 -38.34
CA TRP A 57 -32.26 4.55 -38.41
C TRP A 57 -31.85 5.76 -37.57
N ASP A 58 -32.11 6.95 -38.09
CA ASP A 58 -31.99 8.20 -37.36
C ASP A 58 -33.38 8.73 -36.93
N THR A 59 -33.39 9.80 -36.13
CA THR A 59 -34.63 10.41 -35.64
C THR A 59 -35.49 10.94 -36.79
N LYS A 60 -34.88 11.43 -37.88
CA LYS A 60 -35.62 11.96 -39.04
C LYS A 60 -36.41 10.86 -39.76
N ARG A 61 -35.78 9.71 -40.00
CA ARG A 61 -36.40 8.57 -40.66
C ARG A 61 -37.55 7.98 -39.85
N LEU A 62 -37.37 7.87 -38.53
CA LEU A 62 -38.45 7.45 -37.62
C LEU A 62 -39.62 8.45 -37.63
N ALA A 63 -39.33 9.76 -37.61
CA ALA A 63 -40.35 10.80 -37.65
C ALA A 63 -41.15 10.77 -38.96
N SER A 64 -40.49 10.58 -40.10
CA SER A 64 -41.14 10.48 -41.41
C SER A 64 -42.14 9.31 -41.45
N LEU A 65 -41.74 8.11 -41.00
CA LEU A 65 -42.61 6.95 -41.00
C LEU A 65 -43.84 7.15 -40.10
N ILE A 66 -43.65 7.70 -38.90
CA ILE A 66 -44.76 7.94 -37.97
C ILE A 66 -45.71 9.00 -38.55
N THR A 67 -45.17 10.05 -39.19
CA THR A 67 -45.96 11.07 -39.86
C THR A 67 -46.76 10.47 -41.02
N GLU A 68 -46.14 9.65 -41.87
CA GLU A 68 -46.81 8.96 -42.98
C GLU A 68 -47.88 7.97 -42.50
N THR A 69 -47.67 7.31 -41.35
CA THR A 69 -48.58 6.26 -40.85
C THR A 69 -49.80 6.82 -40.13
N PHE A 70 -49.65 7.94 -39.39
CA PHE A 70 -50.68 8.47 -38.51
C PHE A 70 -51.14 9.89 -38.85
N ASP A 71 -50.52 10.57 -39.81
CA ASP A 71 -50.76 11.98 -40.16
C ASP A 71 -50.59 12.92 -38.94
N LEU A 72 -49.60 12.62 -38.11
CA LEU A 72 -49.26 13.35 -36.89
C LEU A 72 -47.80 13.75 -36.91
N VAL A 73 -47.46 14.93 -36.39
CA VAL A 73 -46.06 15.36 -36.22
C VAL A 73 -45.52 14.84 -34.89
N PRO A 74 -44.60 13.85 -34.89
CA PRO A 74 -44.00 13.35 -33.66
C PRO A 74 -42.86 14.25 -33.19
N THR A 75 -42.72 14.39 -31.88
CA THR A 75 -41.48 14.87 -31.23
C THR A 75 -40.74 13.67 -30.68
N ILE A 76 -39.56 13.37 -31.22
CA ILE A 76 -38.72 12.25 -30.76
C ILE A 76 -37.74 12.76 -29.71
N SER A 77 -37.87 12.25 -28.49
CA SER A 77 -37.12 12.74 -27.32
C SER A 77 -35.86 11.90 -27.04
N SER A 78 -35.89 10.59 -27.33
CA SER A 78 -34.67 9.75 -27.38
C SER A 78 -34.71 8.75 -28.53
N LEU A 79 -33.51 8.32 -28.91
CA LEU A 79 -33.25 7.14 -29.73
C LEU A 79 -31.98 6.49 -29.19
N ALA A 80 -32.09 5.26 -28.68
CA ALA A 80 -30.97 4.58 -28.03
C ALA A 80 -30.98 3.08 -28.32
N GLN A 81 -29.79 2.51 -28.48
CA GLN A 81 -29.64 1.07 -28.71
C GLN A 81 -30.07 0.29 -27.47
N GLU A 82 -30.98 -0.67 -27.66
CA GLU A 82 -31.43 -1.55 -26.59
C GLU A 82 -30.29 -2.50 -26.15
N ILE A 83 -30.41 -3.02 -24.93
CA ILE A 83 -29.44 -3.95 -24.37
C ILE A 83 -29.48 -5.25 -25.21
N GLN A 84 -28.37 -5.54 -25.90
CA GLN A 84 -28.12 -6.79 -26.65
C GLN A 84 -29.02 -7.11 -27.86
N SER A 85 -30.01 -6.29 -28.23
CA SER A 85 -31.01 -6.67 -29.24
C SER A 85 -30.71 -6.21 -30.68
N GLY A 86 -29.59 -5.52 -30.93
CA GLY A 86 -29.24 -5.01 -32.28
C GLY A 86 -30.25 -4.02 -32.87
N VAL A 87 -31.26 -3.64 -32.09
CA VAL A 87 -32.32 -2.68 -32.40
C VAL A 87 -32.26 -1.52 -31.41
N GLN A 88 -32.97 -0.46 -31.74
CA GLN A 88 -33.10 0.75 -30.96
C GLN A 88 -34.51 0.86 -30.38
N SER A 89 -34.58 1.57 -29.26
CA SER A 89 -35.82 2.04 -28.65
C SER A 89 -35.84 3.56 -28.68
N ALA A 90 -37.04 4.12 -28.91
CA ALA A 90 -37.25 5.55 -28.94
C ALA A 90 -38.46 5.94 -28.09
N THR A 91 -38.52 7.21 -27.80
CA THR A 91 -39.61 7.84 -27.06
C THR A 91 -40.16 8.97 -27.88
N VAL A 92 -41.46 8.92 -28.10
CA VAL A 92 -42.14 9.74 -29.10
C VAL A 92 -43.39 10.34 -28.50
N SER A 93 -43.51 11.65 -28.65
CA SER A 93 -44.62 12.41 -28.09
C SER A 93 -45.37 13.17 -29.17
N PHE A 94 -46.66 13.36 -28.96
CA PHE A 94 -47.57 14.01 -29.92
C PHE A 94 -48.23 15.24 -29.30
N GLN A 95 -48.31 16.35 -30.04
CA GLN A 95 -48.90 17.62 -29.53
C GLN A 95 -50.43 17.52 -29.33
N ALA A 96 -51.13 16.75 -30.16
CA ALA A 96 -52.53 16.41 -30.00
C ALA A 96 -52.70 14.92 -30.34
N ALA A 97 -52.90 14.06 -29.34
CA ALA A 97 -53.13 12.64 -29.57
C ALA A 97 -54.61 12.41 -29.93
N PRO A 98 -54.96 11.96 -31.16
CA PRO A 98 -56.33 11.62 -31.49
C PRO A 98 -56.83 10.47 -30.63
N ASP A 99 -58.15 10.35 -30.43
CA ASP A 99 -58.75 9.20 -29.72
C ASP A 99 -58.40 7.86 -30.38
N VAL A 100 -57.98 7.87 -31.66
CA VAL A 100 -57.39 6.73 -32.36
C VAL A 100 -56.19 6.15 -31.61
N LEU A 101 -55.25 6.98 -31.12
CA LEU A 101 -54.11 6.52 -30.31
C LEU A 101 -54.51 6.13 -28.88
N ARG A 102 -55.64 6.62 -28.36
CA ARG A 102 -56.18 6.25 -27.04
C ARG A 102 -56.87 4.89 -27.04
N MET A 103 -57.57 4.54 -28.12
CA MET A 103 -58.18 3.22 -28.34
C MET A 103 -57.15 2.13 -28.66
N LEU A 104 -55.89 2.51 -28.90
CA LEU A 104 -54.79 1.65 -29.36
C LEU A 104 -53.92 1.06 -28.22
N GLY A 105 -54.39 1.07 -26.97
CA GLY A 105 -53.70 0.47 -25.79
C GLY A 105 -53.42 -1.04 -25.86
N LEU A 106 -53.60 -1.67 -27.02
CA LEU A 106 -53.26 -3.07 -27.31
C LEU A 106 -52.20 -3.07 -28.42
N GLY A 107 -50.93 -3.03 -28.01
CA GLY A 107 -49.72 -2.91 -28.83
C GLY A 107 -49.84 -3.37 -30.30
N ARG A 108 -50.13 -2.42 -31.20
CA ARG A 108 -50.04 -2.65 -32.64
C ARG A 108 -48.59 -2.64 -33.10
N SER A 109 -48.26 -3.61 -33.92
CA SER A 109 -46.98 -3.77 -34.61
C SER A 109 -47.06 -3.09 -36.00
N ILE A 110 -46.30 -2.03 -36.24
CA ILE A 110 -46.22 -1.34 -37.54
C ILE A 110 -45.24 -2.11 -38.43
N PRO A 111 -45.65 -2.69 -39.56
CA PRO A 111 -44.75 -3.39 -40.46
C PRO A 111 -43.78 -2.40 -41.13
N LEU A 112 -42.48 -2.68 -41.07
CA LEU A 112 -41.48 -1.87 -41.78
C LEU A 112 -41.51 -2.12 -43.30
N PRO A 113 -41.33 -1.08 -44.15
CA PRO A 113 -41.20 -1.25 -45.59
C PRO A 113 -39.99 -2.14 -45.94
N ARG A 114 -40.15 -3.07 -46.90
CA ARG A 114 -39.05 -3.93 -47.35
C ARG A 114 -37.98 -3.09 -48.08
N LEU A 115 -36.76 -3.09 -47.56
CA LEU A 115 -35.59 -2.61 -48.30
C LEU A 115 -35.21 -3.65 -49.37
N SER A 116 -34.87 -3.18 -50.56
CA SER A 116 -34.77 -3.95 -51.82
C SER A 116 -33.61 -4.97 -51.89
N ASN A 117 -32.95 -5.32 -50.78
CA ASN A 117 -31.74 -6.16 -50.81
C ASN A 117 -31.61 -7.27 -49.73
N GLU A 118 -32.65 -7.59 -48.96
CA GLU A 118 -32.56 -8.69 -47.98
C GLU A 118 -33.32 -9.97 -48.37
N LYS A 119 -32.59 -11.09 -48.43
CA LYS A 119 -33.12 -12.44 -48.62
C LYS A 119 -33.90 -12.88 -47.37
N ALA A 120 -35.19 -13.15 -47.53
CA ALA A 120 -36.06 -13.99 -46.69
C ALA A 120 -35.78 -13.99 -45.17
N SER A 121 -35.72 -12.83 -44.54
CA SER A 121 -35.74 -12.67 -43.08
C SER A 121 -37.09 -12.11 -42.59
N ARG A 122 -37.45 -12.46 -41.36
CA ARG A 122 -38.71 -12.16 -40.64
C ARG A 122 -39.19 -10.72 -40.85
N ARG A 123 -40.50 -10.49 -41.06
CA ARG A 123 -41.08 -9.14 -41.04
C ARG A 123 -40.75 -8.47 -39.70
N VAL A 124 -40.03 -7.35 -39.74
CA VAL A 124 -39.73 -6.52 -38.57
C VAL A 124 -40.89 -5.56 -38.36
N TYR A 125 -41.33 -5.43 -37.12
CA TYR A 125 -42.43 -4.54 -36.74
C TYR A 125 -41.99 -3.57 -35.67
N LEU A 126 -42.40 -2.30 -35.77
CA LEU A 126 -42.27 -1.33 -34.67
C LEU A 126 -43.42 -1.52 -33.70
N GLN A 127 -43.15 -1.60 -32.41
CA GLN A 127 -44.18 -1.71 -31.39
C GLN A 127 -44.32 -0.38 -30.64
N LEU A 128 -45.54 0.16 -30.58
CA LEU A 128 -45.86 1.33 -29.77
C LEU A 128 -46.52 0.89 -28.46
N ASP A 129 -46.01 1.42 -27.36
CA ASP A 129 -46.47 1.13 -26.00
C ASP A 129 -46.58 2.42 -25.18
N ALA A 130 -47.73 2.64 -24.54
CA ALA A 130 -47.99 3.82 -23.73
C ALA A 130 -47.60 3.65 -22.26
N ASP A 131 -47.39 2.42 -21.80
CA ASP A 131 -47.34 2.08 -20.37
C ASP A 131 -45.91 1.81 -19.87
N PHE A 132 -44.93 1.73 -20.79
CA PHE A 132 -43.49 1.66 -20.49
C PHE A 132 -43.07 0.48 -19.58
N HIS A 133 -43.80 -0.64 -19.61
CA HIS A 133 -43.49 -1.80 -18.78
C HIS A 133 -42.12 -2.44 -19.07
N GLY A 134 -41.39 -2.80 -18.02
CA GLY A 134 -40.05 -3.39 -18.11
C GLY A 134 -38.97 -2.35 -18.46
N MET A 135 -37.81 -2.84 -18.90
CA MET A 135 -36.67 -1.96 -19.22
C MET A 135 -36.84 -1.19 -20.53
N THR A 136 -36.43 0.08 -20.49
CA THR A 136 -36.33 0.98 -21.65
C THR A 136 -35.00 1.70 -21.59
N THR A 137 -34.18 1.62 -22.64
CA THR A 137 -32.91 2.35 -22.68
C THR A 137 -33.19 3.76 -23.19
N LEU A 138 -32.89 4.78 -22.38
CA LEU A 138 -33.12 6.17 -22.76
C LEU A 138 -31.89 6.80 -23.43
N PHE A 139 -30.69 6.36 -23.05
CA PHE A 139 -29.44 6.95 -23.53
C PHE A 139 -28.29 5.94 -23.47
N VAL A 140 -27.40 6.01 -24.47
CA VAL A 140 -26.14 5.27 -24.56
C VAL A 140 -25.03 6.29 -24.92
N PRO A 141 -23.88 6.32 -24.22
CA PRO A 141 -22.81 7.24 -24.54
C PRO A 141 -22.04 6.80 -25.82
N PRO A 142 -21.23 7.69 -26.43
CA PRO A 142 -20.47 7.39 -27.66
C PRO A 142 -19.47 6.23 -27.51
N GLU A 143 -19.13 5.54 -28.61
CA GLU A 143 -18.27 4.34 -28.61
C GLU A 143 -16.86 4.56 -28.02
N ASP A 144 -16.31 5.78 -28.11
CA ASP A 144 -14.99 6.11 -27.52
C ASP A 144 -15.03 6.13 -25.98
N ASP A 145 -16.19 6.48 -25.40
CA ASP A 145 -16.42 6.58 -23.96
C ASP A 145 -16.97 5.26 -23.36
N HIS A 146 -17.24 4.26 -24.21
CA HIS A 146 -17.85 2.96 -23.88
C HIS A 146 -17.01 2.09 -22.91
N ARG A 147 -15.74 2.48 -22.68
CA ARG A 147 -14.79 1.85 -21.74
C ARG A 147 -14.95 2.31 -20.29
N VAL A 148 -15.68 3.40 -20.04
CA VAL A 148 -15.85 4.04 -18.73
C VAL A 148 -17.34 4.23 -18.46
N GLU A 149 -18.11 3.13 -18.50
CA GLU A 149 -19.57 3.16 -18.41
C GLU A 149 -20.11 2.59 -17.10
N ASN A 150 -21.08 3.29 -16.50
CA ASN A 150 -21.99 2.75 -15.48
C ASN A 150 -23.40 2.57 -16.06
N TYR A 151 -24.17 1.60 -15.54
CA TYR A 151 -25.61 1.50 -15.77
C TYR A 151 -26.37 2.27 -14.69
N ILE A 152 -27.26 3.17 -15.10
CA ILE A 152 -28.19 3.85 -14.18
C ILE A 152 -29.57 3.28 -14.43
N VAL A 153 -30.11 2.56 -13.46
CA VAL A 153 -31.42 1.93 -13.54
C VAL A 153 -32.40 2.71 -12.67
N SER A 154 -33.33 3.41 -13.31
CA SER A 154 -34.31 4.26 -12.62
C SER A 154 -35.69 3.62 -12.61
N LEU A 155 -36.29 3.46 -11.43
CA LEU A 155 -37.56 2.73 -11.26
C LEU A 155 -38.75 3.67 -11.08
N HIS A 156 -39.76 3.54 -11.95
CA HIS A 156 -40.92 4.43 -11.99
C HIS A 156 -42.26 3.70 -12.07
N SER A 157 -43.27 4.34 -11.51
CA SER A 157 -44.65 3.86 -11.44
C SER A 157 -45.46 4.36 -12.65
N GLN A 158 -46.46 3.61 -13.13
CA GLN A 158 -47.35 4.05 -14.23
C GLN A 158 -47.96 5.44 -13.98
N ALA A 159 -48.27 5.81 -12.73
CA ALA A 159 -48.82 7.13 -12.40
C ALA A 159 -47.82 8.28 -12.66
N SER A 160 -46.51 8.00 -12.56
CA SER A 160 -45.44 8.96 -12.87
C SER A 160 -45.12 9.04 -14.37
N ALA A 161 -45.35 7.96 -15.12
CA ALA A 161 -45.30 7.97 -16.59
C ALA A 161 -46.57 8.61 -17.22
N ALA A 162 -47.71 8.50 -16.52
CA ALA A 162 -49.01 9.08 -16.90
C ALA A 162 -49.22 10.51 -16.39
N THR A 163 -48.42 11.02 -15.44
CA THR A 163 -48.29 12.47 -15.27
C THR A 163 -47.58 13.03 -16.48
N ARG A 164 -48.39 13.46 -17.46
CA ARG A 164 -48.10 14.54 -18.41
C ARG A 164 -46.59 14.76 -18.59
N LEU A 165 -45.99 14.07 -19.55
CA LEU A 165 -44.95 14.70 -20.37
C LEU A 165 -45.61 15.90 -21.07
N ASP A 166 -45.92 16.96 -20.31
CA ASP A 166 -46.40 18.23 -20.84
C ASP A 166 -45.21 18.85 -21.57
N LEU A 167 -45.09 18.49 -22.84
CA LEU A 167 -44.21 19.08 -23.84
C LEU A 167 -44.58 20.52 -24.20
N LEU A 168 -45.35 21.21 -23.35
CA LEU A 168 -45.75 22.61 -23.57
C LEU A 168 -44.99 23.61 -22.69
N SER A 169 -44.13 23.16 -21.78
CA SER A 169 -43.18 24.05 -21.12
C SER A 169 -41.80 23.40 -21.07
N ASN A 170 -40.80 24.04 -21.68
CA ASN A 170 -39.37 23.74 -21.60
C ASN A 170 -38.80 23.80 -20.16
N GLU A 171 -39.61 23.56 -19.13
CA GLU A 171 -39.38 24.04 -17.77
C GLU A 171 -39.40 22.95 -16.68
N GLN A 172 -39.60 21.66 -17.00
CA GLN A 172 -39.48 20.59 -15.98
C GLN A 172 -38.60 19.39 -16.41
N VAL A 173 -37.61 19.12 -15.57
CA VAL A 173 -36.57 18.10 -15.57
C VAL A 173 -36.92 17.05 -14.52
N ILE A 174 -37.47 15.91 -14.91
CA ILE A 174 -37.72 14.81 -13.97
C ILE A 174 -36.42 13.99 -13.85
N ILE A 175 -35.93 13.71 -12.64
CA ILE A 175 -34.76 12.82 -12.42
C ILE A 175 -34.99 11.45 -13.08
N CYS A 176 -36.26 11.10 -13.18
CA CYS A 176 -36.82 9.85 -13.63
C CYS A 176 -37.18 9.79 -15.13
N GLY A 177 -37.11 10.91 -15.86
CA GLY A 177 -37.45 10.94 -17.29
C GLY A 177 -36.92 12.20 -17.96
N TYR A 178 -36.11 12.04 -19.01
CA TYR A 178 -35.48 13.07 -19.87
C TYR A 178 -34.68 14.18 -19.17
N GLY A 179 -34.78 14.32 -17.84
CA GLY A 179 -34.23 15.41 -17.06
C GLY A 179 -32.84 15.15 -16.50
N MET A 180 -32.37 13.90 -16.41
CA MET A 180 -30.92 13.73 -16.44
C MET A 180 -30.47 14.08 -17.86
N ARG A 181 -30.11 15.35 -18.10
CA ARG A 181 -29.35 15.70 -19.32
C ARG A 181 -28.21 14.70 -19.35
N CYS A 182 -28.00 13.99 -20.43
CA CYS A 182 -27.03 12.89 -20.45
C CYS A 182 -25.60 13.37 -20.04
N HIS A 183 -25.36 14.68 -20.14
CA HIS A 183 -24.19 15.42 -19.66
C HIS A 183 -24.09 15.63 -18.12
N THR A 184 -25.08 15.21 -17.34
CA THR A 184 -25.19 15.50 -15.89
C THR A 184 -24.14 14.74 -15.08
N ILE A 185 -23.80 13.54 -15.55
CA ILE A 185 -22.75 12.70 -15.03
C ILE A 185 -21.67 12.65 -16.12
N SER A 186 -20.67 13.50 -15.95
CA SER A 186 -19.50 13.61 -16.83
C SER A 186 -18.22 13.71 -15.98
N PRO A 187 -17.05 13.26 -16.47
CA PRO A 187 -15.80 13.49 -15.78
C PRO A 187 -15.50 14.99 -15.82
N GLU A 188 -14.92 15.54 -14.75
CA GLU A 188 -14.52 16.96 -14.71
C GLU A 188 -13.56 17.33 -15.86
N THR A 189 -12.83 16.34 -16.37
CA THR A 189 -11.82 16.50 -17.42
C THR A 189 -12.38 16.55 -18.84
N THR A 190 -13.53 15.93 -19.13
CA THR A 190 -14.02 15.79 -20.52
C THR A 190 -15.41 16.39 -20.77
N GLY A 191 -16.25 16.56 -19.73
CA GLY A 191 -17.61 17.09 -19.90
C GLY A 191 -18.56 16.22 -20.74
N ARG A 192 -18.15 14.99 -21.08
CA ARG A 192 -18.93 14.04 -21.91
C ARG A 192 -19.75 13.07 -21.05
N PRO A 193 -20.94 12.62 -21.52
CA PRO A 193 -21.75 11.61 -20.84
C PRO A 193 -20.98 10.30 -20.62
N MET A 194 -20.99 9.76 -19.40
CA MET A 194 -20.27 8.51 -19.06
C MET A 194 -21.19 7.33 -18.67
N ALA A 195 -22.52 7.49 -18.72
CA ALA A 195 -23.43 6.50 -18.16
C ALA A 195 -24.53 6.12 -19.15
N ARG A 196 -24.85 4.83 -19.22
CA ARG A 196 -26.04 4.33 -19.91
C ARG A 196 -27.23 4.47 -18.97
N VAL A 197 -28.29 5.12 -19.43
CA VAL A 197 -29.50 5.36 -18.63
C VAL A 197 -30.61 4.43 -19.08
N VAL A 198 -31.13 3.65 -18.13
CA VAL A 198 -32.19 2.66 -18.32
C VAL A 198 -33.31 2.96 -17.32
N THR A 199 -34.55 2.94 -17.78
CA THR A 199 -35.71 3.04 -16.90
C THR A 199 -36.45 1.73 -16.83
N PHE A 200 -36.92 1.36 -15.65
CA PHE A 200 -37.78 0.21 -15.43
C PHE A 200 -39.17 0.67 -14.99
N GLY A 201 -40.17 0.40 -15.83
CA GLY A 201 -41.57 0.70 -15.53
C GLY A 201 -42.34 -0.51 -15.01
N TYR A 202 -43.15 -0.30 -13.98
CA TYR A 202 -44.07 -1.30 -13.43
C TYR A 202 -45.47 -0.73 -13.25
N GLU A 203 -46.47 -1.60 -13.25
CA GLU A 203 -47.86 -1.20 -13.02
C GLU A 203 -48.05 -0.84 -11.55
N SER A 204 -48.64 0.31 -11.28
CA SER A 204 -48.77 0.87 -9.93
C SER A 204 -50.16 1.47 -9.67
N GLY A 205 -51.14 1.13 -10.50
CA GLY A 205 -52.51 1.61 -10.37
C GLY A 205 -53.12 1.14 -9.05
N VAL A 206 -53.58 2.10 -8.24
CA VAL A 206 -54.19 1.81 -6.93
C VAL A 206 -55.70 1.73 -7.05
N ALA A 207 -56.35 2.72 -7.68
CA ALA A 207 -57.80 2.75 -7.85
C ALA A 207 -58.25 1.91 -9.06
N GLY A 208 -59.16 0.94 -8.83
CA GLY A 208 -59.79 0.15 -9.90
C GLY A 208 -58.87 -0.87 -10.61
N SER A 209 -57.70 -1.18 -10.03
CA SER A 209 -56.80 -2.21 -10.56
C SER A 209 -57.37 -3.61 -10.36
N ASN A 210 -57.33 -4.42 -11.42
CA ASN A 210 -57.70 -5.84 -11.39
C ASN A 210 -56.48 -6.77 -11.29
N ASN A 211 -55.26 -6.22 -11.27
CA ASN A 211 -54.03 -7.00 -11.19
C ASN A 211 -53.69 -7.29 -9.72
N ILE A 212 -53.31 -8.52 -9.40
CA ILE A 212 -52.77 -8.89 -8.08
C ILE A 212 -51.26 -8.73 -8.16
N GLN A 213 -50.71 -7.80 -7.39
CA GLN A 213 -49.26 -7.60 -7.31
C GLN A 213 -48.79 -7.75 -5.88
N ASN A 214 -47.73 -8.53 -5.68
CA ASN A 214 -46.95 -8.51 -4.45
C ASN A 214 -45.53 -8.02 -4.75
N LEU A 215 -44.81 -7.66 -3.69
CA LEU A 215 -43.48 -7.08 -3.80
C LEU A 215 -42.44 -8.08 -4.32
N GLU A 216 -42.63 -9.38 -4.07
CA GLU A 216 -41.75 -10.46 -4.52
C GLU A 216 -41.82 -10.67 -6.03
N ASP A 217 -43.02 -10.64 -6.61
CA ASP A 217 -43.26 -10.76 -8.05
C ASP A 217 -42.64 -9.57 -8.79
N LEU A 218 -42.80 -8.35 -8.26
CA LEU A 218 -42.19 -7.14 -8.79
C LEU A 218 -40.65 -7.21 -8.70
N GLY A 219 -40.10 -7.70 -7.59
CA GLY A 219 -38.67 -7.93 -7.41
C GLY A 219 -38.12 -8.96 -8.41
N THR A 220 -38.86 -10.04 -8.64
CA THR A 220 -38.51 -11.09 -9.61
C THR A 220 -38.54 -10.57 -11.05
N MET A 221 -39.53 -9.73 -11.39
CA MET A 221 -39.59 -9.06 -12.69
C MET A 221 -38.38 -8.15 -12.93
N LEU A 222 -37.97 -7.39 -11.90
CA LEU A 222 -36.77 -6.55 -11.97
C LEU A 222 -35.52 -7.40 -12.15
N HIS A 223 -35.35 -8.46 -11.34
CA HIS A 223 -34.23 -9.41 -11.45
C HIS A 223 -34.10 -9.97 -12.86
N ASN A 224 -35.17 -10.55 -13.42
CA ASN A 224 -35.15 -11.11 -14.78
C ASN A 224 -34.79 -10.06 -15.85
N SER A 225 -35.17 -8.80 -15.62
CA SER A 225 -34.84 -7.71 -16.53
C SER A 225 -33.37 -7.27 -16.43
N LEU A 226 -32.71 -7.49 -15.29
CA LEU A 226 -31.30 -7.12 -15.06
C LEU A 226 -30.29 -8.13 -15.61
N LEU A 227 -30.67 -9.40 -15.79
CA LEU A 227 -29.77 -10.46 -16.29
C LEU A 227 -29.07 -10.11 -17.63
N PRO A 228 -29.70 -9.46 -18.62
CA PRO A 228 -29.00 -9.01 -19.83
C PRO A 228 -27.87 -7.99 -19.60
N LEU A 229 -27.79 -7.34 -18.44
CA LEU A 229 -26.72 -6.38 -18.14
C LEU A 229 -25.36 -7.05 -17.91
N ILE A 230 -25.37 -8.31 -17.45
CA ILE A 230 -24.18 -9.06 -17.02
C ILE A 230 -23.71 -10.13 -18.01
N SER A 231 -24.41 -10.34 -19.12
CA SER A 231 -23.97 -11.30 -20.15
C SER A 231 -22.76 -10.82 -20.97
N SER A 232 -22.30 -9.58 -20.72
CA SER A 232 -21.04 -9.07 -21.27
C SER A 232 -19.84 -9.54 -20.42
N PRO A 233 -18.68 -9.85 -21.03
CA PRO A 233 -17.47 -10.19 -20.26
C PRO A 233 -16.95 -9.05 -19.37
N ILE A 234 -17.40 -7.81 -19.61
CA ILE A 234 -17.04 -6.64 -18.81
C ILE A 234 -18.22 -6.31 -17.90
N VAL A 235 -18.06 -6.54 -16.60
CA VAL A 235 -19.05 -6.14 -15.60
C VAL A 235 -18.90 -4.66 -15.32
N ARG A 236 -19.96 -3.90 -15.59
CA ARG A 236 -20.01 -2.45 -15.41
C ARG A 236 -20.76 -2.12 -14.12
N PRO A 237 -20.32 -1.12 -13.34
CA PRO A 237 -21.03 -0.75 -12.12
C PRO A 237 -22.48 -0.33 -12.40
N VAL A 238 -23.39 -0.78 -11.56
CA VAL A 238 -24.83 -0.49 -11.61
C VAL A 238 -25.17 0.45 -10.47
N ILE A 239 -25.88 1.53 -10.78
CA ILE A 239 -26.45 2.48 -9.83
C ILE A 239 -27.97 2.43 -9.95
N PHE A 240 -28.65 2.08 -8.86
CA PHE A 240 -30.11 2.13 -8.80
C PHE A 240 -30.56 3.51 -8.33
N ILE A 241 -31.56 4.06 -9.03
CA ILE A 241 -32.28 5.25 -8.61
C ILE A 241 -33.74 4.87 -8.44
N ALA A 242 -34.25 4.97 -7.22
CA ALA A 242 -35.57 4.44 -6.91
C ALA A 242 -36.38 5.40 -6.04
N HIS A 243 -37.63 5.63 -6.43
CA HIS A 243 -38.58 6.47 -5.72
C HIS A 243 -39.72 5.65 -5.12
N SER A 244 -40.10 5.97 -3.87
CA SER A 244 -41.25 5.37 -3.18
C SER A 244 -41.25 3.83 -3.28
N LEU A 245 -42.34 3.20 -3.76
CA LEU A 245 -42.47 1.74 -3.90
C LEU A 245 -41.32 1.12 -4.73
N GLY A 246 -40.75 1.84 -5.70
CA GLY A 246 -39.62 1.38 -6.49
C GLY A 246 -38.41 1.01 -5.63
N GLY A 247 -38.16 1.74 -4.53
CA GLY A 247 -37.05 1.44 -3.64
C GLY A 247 -37.23 0.10 -2.93
N LEU A 248 -38.45 -0.24 -2.55
CA LEU A 248 -38.77 -1.52 -1.92
C LEU A 248 -38.67 -2.70 -2.90
N ILE A 249 -38.97 -2.46 -4.19
CA ILE A 249 -38.76 -3.45 -5.26
C ILE A 249 -37.26 -3.71 -5.44
N VAL A 250 -36.42 -2.67 -5.45
CA VAL A 250 -34.95 -2.81 -5.51
C VAL A 250 -34.44 -3.61 -4.30
N LYS A 251 -34.91 -3.29 -3.08
CA LYS A 251 -34.53 -4.04 -1.88
C LYS A 251 -34.88 -5.52 -2.00
N GLN A 252 -36.11 -5.83 -2.44
CA GLN A 252 -36.55 -7.21 -2.61
C GLN A 252 -35.69 -7.96 -3.62
N ALA A 253 -35.41 -7.35 -4.78
CA ALA A 253 -34.59 -7.97 -5.82
C ALA A 253 -33.16 -8.25 -5.32
N LEU A 254 -32.53 -7.29 -4.63
CA LEU A 254 -31.15 -7.44 -4.14
C LEU A 254 -31.05 -8.48 -3.01
N ILE A 255 -32.05 -8.55 -2.12
CA ILE A 255 -32.14 -9.60 -1.11
C ILE A 255 -32.26 -10.98 -1.78
N SER A 256 -33.13 -11.12 -2.78
CA SER A 256 -33.27 -12.37 -3.54
C SER A 256 -31.97 -12.77 -4.24
N LEU A 257 -31.27 -11.82 -4.87
CA LEU A 257 -29.96 -12.05 -5.50
C LEU A 257 -28.91 -12.53 -4.49
N SER A 258 -28.83 -11.90 -3.31
CA SER A 258 -27.87 -12.28 -2.26
C SER A 258 -28.07 -13.69 -1.73
N LYS A 259 -29.29 -14.21 -1.78
CA LYS A 259 -29.65 -15.57 -1.34
C LYS A 259 -29.45 -16.61 -2.44
N SER A 260 -29.24 -16.18 -3.70
CA SER A 260 -29.08 -17.08 -4.84
C SER A 260 -27.69 -17.71 -4.89
N LYS A 261 -27.62 -18.98 -5.27
CA LYS A 261 -26.34 -19.68 -5.53
C LYS A 261 -25.88 -19.58 -6.98
N ASN A 262 -26.63 -18.91 -7.84
CA ASN A 262 -26.29 -18.74 -9.25
C ASN A 262 -25.13 -17.75 -9.40
N GLU A 263 -24.10 -18.11 -10.17
CA GLU A 263 -22.95 -17.24 -10.44
C GLU A 263 -23.35 -15.93 -11.14
N GLU A 264 -24.35 -15.96 -12.01
CA GLU A 264 -24.87 -14.77 -12.69
C GLU A 264 -25.47 -13.78 -11.67
N ASP A 265 -26.26 -14.28 -10.72
CA ASP A 265 -26.89 -13.46 -9.69
C ASP A 265 -25.85 -12.82 -8.76
N GLN A 266 -24.80 -13.56 -8.42
CA GLN A 266 -23.68 -13.05 -7.61
C GLN A 266 -22.87 -11.98 -8.36
N ARG A 267 -22.63 -12.18 -9.67
CA ARG A 267 -21.99 -11.15 -10.51
C ARG A 267 -22.84 -9.90 -10.63
N LEU A 268 -24.15 -10.03 -10.77
CA LEU A 268 -25.07 -8.90 -10.81
C LEU A 268 -25.05 -8.14 -9.49
N LEU A 269 -25.10 -8.84 -8.35
CA LEU A 269 -25.03 -8.23 -7.02
C LEU A 269 -23.70 -7.48 -6.82
N GLN A 270 -22.58 -8.06 -7.23
CA GLN A 270 -21.25 -7.42 -7.20
C GLN A 270 -21.15 -6.21 -8.14
N ALA A 271 -21.94 -6.17 -9.20
CA ALA A 271 -22.01 -5.01 -10.09
C ALA A 271 -22.71 -3.82 -9.43
N VAL A 272 -23.56 -4.04 -8.42
CA VAL A 272 -24.30 -2.97 -7.75
C VAL A 272 -23.39 -2.15 -6.85
N TYR A 273 -23.05 -0.96 -7.30
CA TYR A 273 -22.18 -0.04 -6.55
C TYR A 273 -22.96 0.99 -5.75
N GLY A 274 -24.04 1.54 -6.33
CA GLY A 274 -24.74 2.68 -5.76
C GLY A 274 -26.24 2.48 -5.71
N ILE A 275 -26.88 2.89 -4.63
CA ILE A 275 -28.35 2.87 -4.51
C ILE A 275 -28.82 4.21 -3.98
N VAL A 276 -29.73 4.84 -4.72
CA VAL A 276 -30.23 6.17 -4.42
C VAL A 276 -31.74 6.08 -4.21
N PHE A 277 -32.16 6.36 -2.98
CA PHE A 277 -33.55 6.30 -2.55
C PHE A 277 -34.15 7.69 -2.46
N PHE A 278 -35.33 7.88 -3.06
CA PHE A 278 -36.15 9.09 -2.93
C PHE A 278 -37.44 8.76 -2.19
N GLY A 279 -37.56 9.23 -0.95
CA GLY A 279 -38.77 9.06 -0.13
C GLY A 279 -39.22 7.62 -0.01
N VAL A 280 -38.31 6.66 0.12
CA VAL A 280 -38.70 5.24 0.16
C VAL A 280 -39.16 4.90 1.58
N PRO A 281 -40.38 4.35 1.78
CA PRO A 281 -40.92 4.12 3.11
C PRO A 281 -40.34 2.84 3.74
N HIS A 282 -39.09 2.90 4.19
CA HIS A 282 -38.37 1.74 4.74
C HIS A 282 -38.97 1.23 6.05
N ASP A 283 -39.55 2.11 6.85
CA ASP A 283 -40.27 1.83 8.10
C ASP A 283 -41.79 2.09 7.94
N GLY A 284 -42.26 2.09 6.69
CA GLY A 284 -43.66 2.30 6.32
C GLY A 284 -44.06 3.76 6.18
N MET A 285 -45.30 3.98 5.73
CA MET A 285 -45.89 5.29 5.46
C MET A 285 -47.33 5.39 5.99
N ASP A 286 -47.87 6.60 6.00
CA ASP A 286 -49.30 6.79 6.27
C ASP A 286 -50.13 6.40 5.02
N ILE A 287 -50.84 5.28 5.14
CA ILE A 287 -51.68 4.73 4.08
C ILE A 287 -53.17 5.04 4.29
N THR A 288 -53.55 5.77 5.35
CA THR A 288 -54.94 5.92 5.78
C THR A 288 -55.84 6.49 4.69
N SER A 289 -55.32 7.46 3.92
CA SER A 289 -56.02 8.06 2.78
C SER A 289 -56.09 7.15 1.54
N LEU A 290 -55.19 6.16 1.43
CA LEU A 290 -55.09 5.26 0.28
C LEU A 290 -55.95 4.00 0.45
N ILE A 291 -56.21 3.56 1.68
CA ILE A 291 -57.03 2.37 1.99
C ILE A 291 -58.38 2.40 1.25
N PRO A 292 -59.15 3.50 1.26
CA PRO A 292 -60.45 3.49 0.61
C PRO A 292 -60.38 3.54 -0.92
N MET A 293 -59.21 3.89 -1.51
CA MET A 293 -59.00 3.82 -2.96
C MET A 293 -58.98 2.38 -3.48
N VAL A 294 -58.47 1.46 -2.67
CA VAL A 294 -58.35 0.04 -3.01
C VAL A 294 -59.59 -0.74 -2.56
N GLY A 295 -60.21 -0.35 -1.44
CA GLY A 295 -61.33 -1.11 -0.86
C GLY A 295 -60.91 -2.54 -0.56
N ASP A 296 -61.72 -3.53 -0.96
CA ASP A 296 -61.40 -4.96 -0.89
C ASP A 296 -60.74 -5.49 -2.18
N GLY A 297 -60.15 -4.60 -2.98
CA GLY A 297 -59.49 -4.93 -4.24
C GLY A 297 -58.19 -5.73 -4.08
N PRO A 298 -57.66 -6.27 -5.19
CA PRO A 298 -56.53 -7.21 -5.19
C PRO A 298 -55.21 -6.63 -4.64
N ASN A 299 -55.03 -5.31 -4.71
CA ASN A 299 -53.82 -4.63 -4.25
C ASN A 299 -53.85 -4.21 -2.77
N ARG A 300 -54.89 -4.59 -2.01
CA ARG A 300 -55.03 -4.17 -0.60
C ARG A 300 -53.89 -4.68 0.26
N PHE A 301 -53.50 -5.94 0.07
CA PHE A 301 -52.39 -6.56 0.80
C PHE A 301 -51.05 -5.86 0.55
N LEU A 302 -50.78 -5.48 -0.70
CA LEU A 302 -49.58 -4.70 -1.04
C LEU A 302 -49.60 -3.35 -0.32
N LEU A 303 -50.74 -2.65 -0.30
CA LEU A 303 -50.89 -1.36 0.38
C LEU A 303 -50.72 -1.49 1.91
N GLU A 304 -51.37 -2.48 2.52
CA GLU A 304 -51.26 -2.74 3.96
C GLU A 304 -49.82 -3.11 4.35
N SER A 305 -49.08 -3.78 3.46
CA SER A 305 -47.65 -4.07 3.65
C SER A 305 -46.77 -2.81 3.65
N LEU A 306 -47.25 -1.66 3.15
CA LEU A 306 -46.57 -0.37 3.22
C LEU A 306 -46.92 0.43 4.48
N SER A 307 -47.86 -0.07 5.29
CA SER A 307 -48.26 0.58 6.53
C SER A 307 -47.10 0.68 7.52
N ARG A 308 -47.04 1.81 8.23
CA ARG A 308 -46.17 1.98 9.40
C ARG A 308 -46.52 1.02 10.55
N ILE A 309 -47.73 0.46 10.55
CA ILE A 309 -48.20 -0.43 11.62
C ILE A 309 -48.02 -1.89 11.20
N ASN A 310 -47.12 -2.61 11.88
CA ASN A 310 -46.96 -4.08 11.81
C ASN A 310 -46.70 -4.68 10.42
N SER A 311 -45.92 -4.02 9.56
CA SER A 311 -45.50 -4.62 8.29
C SER A 311 -44.39 -5.66 8.49
N GLN A 312 -44.72 -6.93 8.29
CA GLN A 312 -43.74 -8.03 8.30
C GLN A 312 -42.74 -7.91 7.14
N ILE A 313 -43.18 -7.48 5.95
CA ILE A 313 -42.32 -7.38 4.76
C ILE A 313 -41.24 -6.32 4.97
N LEU A 314 -41.60 -5.14 5.49
CA LEU A 314 -40.65 -4.06 5.72
C LEU A 314 -39.64 -4.42 6.81
N SER A 315 -40.07 -5.09 7.89
CA SER A 315 -39.13 -5.54 8.94
C SER A 315 -38.12 -6.58 8.43
N ILE A 316 -38.53 -7.50 7.55
CA ILE A 316 -37.61 -8.45 6.89
C ILE A 316 -36.62 -7.70 5.99
N GLN A 317 -37.12 -6.81 5.12
CA GLN A 317 -36.25 -6.02 4.26
C GLN A 317 -35.29 -5.13 5.06
N GLN A 318 -35.71 -4.61 6.22
CA GLN A 318 -34.86 -3.80 7.08
C GLN A 318 -33.65 -4.58 7.59
N ARG A 319 -33.88 -5.82 8.03
CA ARG A 319 -32.82 -6.68 8.56
C ARG A 319 -31.92 -7.26 7.48
N GLU A 320 -32.50 -7.71 6.36
CA GLU A 320 -31.76 -8.48 5.36
C GLU A 320 -31.07 -7.63 4.30
N PHE A 321 -31.60 -6.44 3.99
CA PHE A 321 -31.04 -5.58 2.95
C PHE A 321 -29.61 -5.11 3.27
N GLU A 322 -29.34 -4.73 4.53
CA GLU A 322 -28.00 -4.33 4.94
C GLU A 322 -26.99 -5.48 4.81
N LEU A 323 -27.42 -6.73 5.01
CA LEU A 323 -26.57 -7.91 4.84
C LEU A 323 -26.30 -8.23 3.36
N ALA A 324 -27.25 -7.93 2.47
CA ALA A 324 -27.16 -8.22 1.04
C ALA A 324 -26.08 -7.40 0.30
N LEU A 325 -25.67 -6.26 0.85
CA LEU A 325 -24.87 -5.24 0.15
C LEU A 325 -23.36 -5.23 0.50
N GLY A 326 -22.86 -6.23 1.25
CA GLY A 326 -21.42 -6.36 1.62
C GLY A 326 -20.94 -5.50 2.81
N GLY A 327 -19.65 -5.24 2.92
CA GLY A 327 -19.02 -4.38 3.93
C GLY A 327 -18.83 -2.93 3.47
N GLN A 328 -18.11 -2.14 4.27
CA GLN A 328 -17.81 -0.74 3.94
C GLN A 328 -16.99 -0.64 2.64
N GLY A 329 -17.52 0.13 1.67
CA GLY A 329 -16.88 0.37 0.37
C GLY A 329 -17.19 -0.66 -0.71
N ASP A 330 -18.07 -1.63 -0.45
CA ASP A 330 -18.59 -2.55 -1.48
C ASP A 330 -19.76 -1.93 -2.26
N SER A 331 -20.64 -1.21 -1.56
CA SER A 331 -21.69 -0.36 -2.16
C SER A 331 -21.97 0.85 -1.28
N GLU A 332 -22.61 1.87 -1.85
CA GLU A 332 -23.01 3.10 -1.17
C GLU A 332 -24.51 3.38 -1.33
N ILE A 333 -25.16 3.76 -0.23
CA ILE A 333 -26.56 4.19 -0.20
C ILE A 333 -26.65 5.71 -0.02
N VAL A 334 -27.51 6.37 -0.81
CA VAL A 334 -27.86 7.79 -0.63
C VAL A 334 -29.38 7.91 -0.52
N CYS A 335 -29.87 8.51 0.57
CA CYS A 335 -31.29 8.69 0.83
C CYS A 335 -31.69 10.17 0.76
N PHE A 336 -32.73 10.46 -0.02
CA PHE A 336 -33.39 11.76 -0.10
C PHE A 336 -34.76 11.69 0.57
N TYR A 337 -35.08 12.66 1.44
CA TYR A 337 -36.37 12.73 2.14
C TYR A 337 -37.11 14.04 1.88
N GLU A 338 -38.45 13.98 1.93
CA GLU A 338 -39.32 15.16 1.75
C GLU A 338 -39.27 16.09 2.96
N THR A 339 -39.50 17.37 2.72
CA THR A 339 -39.62 18.38 3.78
C THR A 339 -40.89 19.22 3.68
N GLU A 340 -41.67 19.07 2.61
CA GLU A 340 -42.98 19.71 2.44
C GLU A 340 -44.10 18.67 2.54
N GLU A 341 -45.24 19.07 3.10
CA GLU A 341 -46.40 18.19 3.23
C GLU A 341 -47.11 17.96 1.88
N SER A 342 -47.40 16.70 1.57
CA SER A 342 -48.13 16.27 0.38
C SER A 342 -49.64 16.25 0.65
N PRO A 343 -50.50 16.65 -0.31
CA PRO A 343 -51.94 16.46 -0.17
C PRO A 343 -52.27 14.96 -0.18
N THR A 344 -53.26 14.56 0.63
CA THR A 344 -53.71 13.15 0.71
C THR A 344 -54.81 12.84 -0.30
N ALA A 345 -55.06 11.55 -0.54
CA ALA A 345 -56.12 11.13 -1.44
C ALA A 345 -57.51 11.42 -0.83
N GLN A 346 -58.39 12.02 -1.63
CA GLN A 346 -59.78 12.31 -1.28
C GLN A 346 -60.69 11.95 -2.45
N GLN A 347 -61.85 11.38 -2.14
CA GLN A 347 -62.84 11.03 -3.15
C GLN A 347 -63.68 12.27 -3.51
N ASP A 348 -63.79 12.56 -4.80
CA ASP A 348 -64.64 13.63 -5.31
C ASP A 348 -66.14 13.24 -5.33
N SER A 349 -66.99 14.23 -5.60
CA SER A 349 -68.45 14.03 -5.71
C SER A 349 -68.89 13.10 -6.85
N ALA A 350 -68.02 12.83 -7.83
CA ALA A 350 -68.26 11.93 -8.96
C ALA A 350 -67.69 10.51 -8.74
N LYS A 351 -67.28 10.18 -7.50
CA LYS A 351 -66.58 8.93 -7.13
C LYS A 351 -65.19 8.75 -7.76
N GLY A 352 -64.63 9.80 -8.35
CA GLY A 352 -63.22 9.89 -8.75
C GLY A 352 -62.32 10.13 -7.54
N TRP A 353 -61.03 9.81 -7.68
CA TRP A 353 -60.02 10.02 -6.64
C TRP A 353 -59.08 11.15 -7.06
N ALA A 354 -58.88 12.12 -6.17
CA ALA A 354 -57.97 13.24 -6.39
C ALA A 354 -57.06 13.46 -5.17
N MET A 355 -55.86 14.01 -5.39
CA MET A 355 -54.90 14.34 -4.33
C MET A 355 -55.18 15.76 -3.79
N GLU A 356 -56.35 15.96 -3.20
CA GLU A 356 -56.83 17.26 -2.70
C GLU A 356 -57.13 17.25 -1.19
N GLY A 357 -56.90 16.12 -0.52
CA GLY A 357 -57.13 15.96 0.91
C GLY A 357 -56.14 16.73 1.79
N PRO A 358 -56.31 16.65 3.14
CA PRO A 358 -55.43 17.28 4.12
C PRO A 358 -53.96 16.99 3.84
N ARG A 359 -53.10 17.99 4.00
CA ARG A 359 -51.67 17.85 3.75
C ARG A 359 -50.98 17.17 4.93
N VAL A 360 -50.12 16.20 4.62
CA VAL A 360 -49.31 15.47 5.61
C VAL A 360 -47.94 15.12 5.01
N VAL A 361 -46.94 14.93 5.86
CA VAL A 361 -45.70 14.24 5.46
C VAL A 361 -46.04 12.76 5.30
N LEU A 362 -45.97 12.24 4.07
CA LEU A 362 -46.36 10.86 3.77
C LEU A 362 -45.31 9.87 4.26
N VAL A 363 -44.02 10.21 4.11
CA VAL A 363 -42.90 9.40 4.57
C VAL A 363 -42.01 10.23 5.48
N ALA A 364 -42.09 9.97 6.78
CA ALA A 364 -41.25 10.65 7.76
C ALA A 364 -39.75 10.40 7.49
N LYS A 365 -38.89 11.37 7.86
CA LYS A 365 -37.43 11.27 7.71
C LYS A 365 -36.88 9.91 8.18
N ALA A 366 -37.28 9.46 9.37
CA ALA A 366 -36.82 8.19 9.94
C ALA A 366 -37.18 6.97 9.07
N SER A 367 -38.31 7.00 8.36
CA SER A 367 -38.70 5.94 7.41
C SER A 367 -38.02 6.11 6.05
N ALA A 368 -37.77 7.36 5.63
CA ALA A 368 -37.11 7.68 4.36
C ALA A 368 -35.59 7.46 4.37
N THR A 369 -34.97 7.27 5.54
CA THR A 369 -33.53 7.06 5.70
C THR A 369 -33.24 5.63 6.18
N HIS A 370 -32.50 4.86 5.39
CA HIS A 370 -32.04 3.54 5.80
C HIS A 370 -30.71 3.25 5.09
N GLY A 371 -29.64 3.20 5.88
CA GLY A 371 -28.30 2.83 5.48
C GLY A 371 -27.56 2.23 6.67
N ARG A 372 -26.34 1.77 6.43
CA ARG A 372 -25.52 1.10 7.45
C ARG A 372 -24.96 2.10 8.46
N SER A 373 -24.34 1.62 9.53
CA SER A 373 -23.81 2.47 10.61
C SER A 373 -22.90 3.61 10.13
N TRP A 374 -22.11 3.38 9.07
CA TRP A 374 -21.22 4.36 8.45
C TRP A 374 -21.86 5.24 7.36
N GLU A 375 -23.12 5.02 7.00
CA GLU A 375 -23.87 5.79 5.98
C GLU A 375 -24.91 6.73 6.61
N ASN A 376 -24.75 7.05 7.89
CA ASN A 376 -25.66 7.94 8.63
C ASN A 376 -25.23 9.42 8.57
N GLY A 377 -24.18 9.74 7.81
CA GLY A 377 -23.66 11.10 7.68
C GLY A 377 -24.41 11.98 6.66
N PRO A 378 -24.14 13.30 6.67
CA PRO A 378 -24.77 14.28 5.77
C PRO A 378 -24.45 14.09 4.27
N GLU A 379 -23.41 13.31 3.96
CA GLU A 379 -23.07 12.91 2.60
C GLU A 379 -24.01 11.84 2.02
N HIS A 380 -24.64 11.04 2.88
CA HIS A 380 -25.54 9.94 2.51
C HIS A 380 -27.02 10.29 2.72
N ILE A 381 -27.35 11.25 3.59
CA ILE A 381 -28.74 11.62 3.91
C ILE A 381 -28.98 13.09 3.55
N CYS A 382 -29.87 13.34 2.59
CA CYS A 382 -30.13 14.66 2.04
C CYS A 382 -31.61 15.04 2.12
N ALA A 383 -31.89 16.28 2.55
CA ALA A 383 -33.24 16.84 2.50
C ALA A 383 -33.53 17.40 1.10
N VAL A 384 -34.76 17.23 0.61
CA VAL A 384 -35.26 17.89 -0.60
C VAL A 384 -36.44 18.77 -0.24
N ALA A 385 -36.38 20.05 -0.61
CA ALA A 385 -37.43 21.06 -0.36
C ALA A 385 -38.64 20.89 -1.29
N ARG A 386 -39.28 19.72 -1.21
CA ARG A 386 -40.42 19.28 -2.05
C ARG A 386 -41.32 18.32 -1.30
N THR A 387 -42.54 18.16 -1.82
CA THR A 387 -43.48 17.08 -1.46
C THR A 387 -43.02 15.73 -2.03
N HIS A 388 -43.50 14.63 -1.45
CA HIS A 388 -43.20 13.25 -1.87
C HIS A 388 -43.35 12.98 -3.36
N SER A 389 -44.40 13.54 -3.99
CA SER A 389 -44.66 13.34 -5.42
C SER A 389 -43.81 14.26 -6.33
N ASN A 390 -43.23 15.32 -5.77
CA ASN A 390 -42.46 16.32 -6.51
C ASN A 390 -40.95 16.24 -6.27
N MET A 391 -40.47 15.46 -5.30
CA MET A 391 -39.03 15.31 -5.03
C MET A 391 -38.21 14.65 -6.16
N VAL A 392 -38.88 14.15 -7.19
CA VAL A 392 -38.25 13.62 -8.42
C VAL A 392 -38.50 14.53 -9.63
N LYS A 393 -39.23 15.64 -9.46
CA LYS A 393 -39.63 16.58 -10.51
C LYS A 393 -38.96 17.93 -10.25
N PHE A 394 -38.07 18.32 -11.15
CA PHE A 394 -37.30 19.55 -11.04
C PHE A 394 -37.56 20.43 -12.24
N SER A 395 -37.01 21.64 -12.25
CA SER A 395 -36.92 22.51 -13.42
C SER A 395 -35.47 22.63 -13.92
N PRO A 396 -35.19 23.09 -15.16
CA PRO A 396 -33.83 23.17 -15.70
C PRO A 396 -32.81 23.97 -14.88
N HIS A 397 -33.28 24.83 -13.98
CA HIS A 397 -32.43 25.66 -13.10
C HIS A 397 -32.85 25.54 -11.63
N ASP A 398 -33.30 24.34 -11.23
CA ASP A 398 -33.76 24.08 -9.87
C ASP A 398 -32.57 23.86 -8.91
N PRO A 399 -32.43 24.66 -7.83
CA PRO A 399 -31.35 24.46 -6.86
C PRO A 399 -31.44 23.11 -6.12
N GLU A 400 -32.64 22.53 -5.99
CA GLU A 400 -32.78 21.19 -5.41
C GLU A 400 -32.25 20.11 -6.38
N TYR A 401 -32.33 20.34 -7.69
CA TYR A 401 -31.75 19.45 -8.69
C TYR A 401 -30.23 19.47 -8.65
N ASP A 402 -29.61 20.64 -8.44
CA ASP A 402 -28.16 20.75 -8.32
C ASP A 402 -27.62 19.90 -7.16
N LYS A 403 -28.30 19.95 -6.00
CA LYS A 403 -27.95 19.11 -4.83
C LYS A 403 -27.99 17.63 -5.18
N VAL A 404 -29.05 17.18 -5.84
CA VAL A 404 -29.22 15.77 -6.20
C VAL A 404 -28.21 15.34 -7.26
N ARG A 405 -28.00 16.18 -8.28
CA ARG A 405 -27.00 15.97 -9.32
C ARG A 405 -25.61 15.78 -8.72
N ASP A 406 -25.20 16.67 -7.82
CA ASP A 406 -23.83 16.64 -7.31
C ASP A 406 -23.57 15.38 -6.48
N ARG A 407 -24.60 14.87 -5.78
CA ARG A 407 -24.56 13.56 -5.09
C ARG A 407 -24.46 12.40 -6.09
N LEU A 408 -25.29 12.39 -7.13
CA LEU A 408 -25.26 11.37 -8.17
C LEU A 408 -23.93 11.35 -8.92
N ARG A 409 -23.38 12.52 -9.22
CA ARG A 409 -22.07 12.67 -9.88
C ARG A 409 -20.95 12.13 -9.00
N GLY A 410 -20.92 12.50 -7.72
CA GLY A 410 -19.94 11.98 -6.78
C GLY A 410 -20.01 10.45 -6.65
N LEU A 411 -21.23 9.91 -6.55
CA LEU A 411 -21.46 8.47 -6.50
C LEU A 411 -20.97 7.77 -7.78
N ALA A 412 -21.28 8.30 -8.96
CA ALA A 412 -20.84 7.73 -10.23
C ALA A 412 -19.31 7.82 -10.44
N GLN A 413 -18.66 8.91 -10.02
CA GLN A 413 -17.21 9.05 -10.08
C GLN A 413 -16.49 8.05 -9.15
N ARG A 414 -17.04 7.85 -7.94
CA ARG A 414 -16.54 6.83 -7.03
C ARG A 414 -16.82 5.42 -7.54
N ALA A 415 -17.96 5.19 -8.21
CA ALA A 415 -18.26 3.92 -8.89
C ALA A 415 -17.23 3.58 -9.96
N LEU A 416 -16.77 4.56 -10.73
CA LEU A 416 -15.72 4.36 -11.73
C LEU A 416 -14.33 4.17 -11.12
N SER A 417 -14.02 4.95 -10.07
CA SER A 417 -12.75 4.83 -9.35
C SER A 417 -12.64 3.52 -8.57
N GLY A 418 -13.76 3.03 -8.06
CA GLY A 418 -13.93 1.74 -7.37
C GLY A 418 -14.22 0.56 -8.30
N GLY A 419 -14.62 0.81 -9.56
CA GLY A 419 -14.98 -0.19 -10.57
C GLY A 419 -13.82 -1.10 -11.02
N CYS A 420 -12.60 -0.80 -10.62
CA CYS A 420 -11.46 -1.71 -10.72
C CYS A 420 -11.57 -2.93 -9.76
N ARG A 421 -12.56 -2.97 -8.85
CA ARG A 421 -12.75 -4.04 -7.87
C ARG A 421 -13.55 -5.25 -8.37
N ILE A 422 -14.30 -5.15 -9.48
CA ILE A 422 -15.13 -6.26 -9.99
C ILE A 422 -14.31 -7.26 -10.84
N GLN A 423 -13.04 -6.94 -11.15
CA GLN A 423 -12.05 -7.91 -11.61
C GLN A 423 -11.18 -8.37 -10.44
N GLY A 424 -11.72 -9.23 -9.57
CA GLY A 424 -10.97 -9.65 -8.40
C GLY A 424 -11.56 -10.77 -7.56
N SER A 425 -12.29 -11.74 -8.12
CA SER A 425 -12.62 -12.96 -7.33
C SER A 425 -11.43 -13.93 -7.19
N ASN A 426 -10.25 -13.60 -7.74
CA ASN A 426 -9.03 -14.41 -7.69
C ASN A 426 -7.83 -13.64 -7.08
N SER A 427 -8.06 -12.54 -6.35
CA SER A 427 -6.98 -11.84 -5.64
C SER A 427 -6.65 -12.59 -4.35
N HIS A 428 -5.42 -13.09 -4.23
CA HIS A 428 -4.95 -13.81 -3.03
C HIS A 428 -4.16 -12.85 -2.14
N PHE A 429 -4.47 -12.80 -0.84
CA PHE A 429 -3.72 -12.00 0.14
C PHE A 429 -3.08 -12.94 1.17
N ILE A 430 -1.81 -13.27 0.95
CA ILE A 430 -1.05 -14.23 1.76
C ILE A 430 0.07 -13.47 2.47
N VAL A 431 -0.21 -13.02 3.70
CA VAL A 431 0.72 -12.28 4.56
C VAL A 431 0.71 -12.92 5.96
N PRO A 432 1.88 -13.31 6.51
CA PRO A 432 1.96 -14.08 7.77
C PRO A 432 1.82 -13.25 9.05
N TYR A 433 1.68 -11.92 8.96
CA TYR A 433 1.65 -11.01 10.10
C TYR A 433 0.34 -10.21 10.12
N PRO A 434 -0.26 -9.92 11.30
CA PRO A 434 -1.44 -9.05 11.42
C PRO A 434 -1.10 -7.56 11.23
N GLU A 435 -2.10 -6.78 10.86
CA GLU A 435 -2.00 -5.36 10.50
C GLU A 435 -1.49 -4.48 11.66
N ASN A 436 -0.44 -3.69 11.40
CA ASN A 436 0.02 -2.62 12.29
C ASN A 436 0.01 -1.30 11.50
N ARG A 437 -0.85 -0.36 11.92
CA ARG A 437 -1.17 0.90 11.23
C ARG A 437 0.04 1.84 11.13
N TYR A 438 0.56 2.06 9.92
CA TYR A 438 1.42 3.21 9.59
C TYR A 438 1.18 3.66 8.14
N ASN A 439 0.96 4.97 7.93
CA ASN A 439 0.52 5.56 6.67
C ASN A 439 1.59 6.49 6.07
N GLN A 440 2.27 6.09 4.99
CA GLN A 440 2.94 7.02 4.06
C GLN A 440 2.91 6.51 2.59
N PRO A 441 2.85 7.41 1.58
CA PRO A 441 2.58 7.03 0.19
C PRO A 441 3.86 6.70 -0.60
N ILE A 442 3.82 5.61 -1.37
CA ILE A 442 4.85 5.26 -2.36
C ILE A 442 4.17 5.17 -3.74
N GLY A 443 4.75 5.87 -4.72
CA GLY A 443 4.16 6.11 -6.05
C GLY A 443 4.12 4.90 -7.00
N LYS A 444 3.36 5.06 -8.10
CA LYS A 444 3.06 4.04 -9.13
C LYS A 444 4.20 3.82 -10.14
N ASN A 445 4.25 2.60 -10.70
CA ASN A 445 5.04 2.10 -11.85
C ASN A 445 6.50 1.69 -11.63
N GLN A 446 6.79 0.69 -10.79
CA GLN A 446 8.09 -0.02 -10.83
C GLN A 446 7.93 -1.52 -10.66
N ALA A 447 8.64 -2.30 -11.49
CA ALA A 447 8.53 -3.76 -11.52
C ALA A 447 9.35 -4.42 -10.40
N ARG A 448 10.48 -3.83 -9.98
CA ARG A 448 11.30 -4.34 -8.87
C ARG A 448 11.89 -3.21 -8.02
N VAL A 449 11.70 -3.28 -6.70
CA VAL A 449 12.23 -2.31 -5.73
C VAL A 449 12.91 -3.05 -4.59
N SER A 450 14.06 -2.55 -4.13
CA SER A 450 14.76 -3.10 -2.96
C SER A 450 14.89 -2.08 -1.85
N LEU A 451 14.47 -2.46 -0.63
CA LEU A 451 14.72 -1.76 0.62
C LEU A 451 15.97 -2.36 1.27
N TYR A 452 17.01 -1.54 1.49
CA TYR A 452 18.22 -1.96 2.21
C TYR A 452 18.54 -1.05 3.39
N GLY A 453 19.37 -1.54 4.31
CA GLY A 453 19.81 -0.78 5.48
C GLY A 453 20.16 -1.68 6.66
N LEU A 454 20.56 -1.08 7.78
CA LEU A 454 21.03 -1.79 8.97
C LEU A 454 19.98 -2.79 9.53
N GLY A 455 20.46 -3.90 10.13
CA GLY A 455 19.59 -4.85 10.83
C GLY A 455 18.82 -4.16 11.97
N GLY A 456 17.49 -4.34 12.03
CA GLY A 456 16.64 -3.72 13.05
C GLY A 456 16.11 -2.31 12.73
N ILE A 457 16.39 -1.77 11.54
CA ILE A 457 15.94 -0.44 11.10
C ILE A 457 14.45 -0.36 10.67
N GLY A 458 13.73 -1.49 10.63
CA GLY A 458 12.30 -1.50 10.31
C GLY A 458 11.90 -1.78 8.86
N LYS A 459 12.82 -2.23 7.99
CA LYS A 459 12.53 -2.59 6.57
C LYS A 459 11.29 -3.47 6.38
N THR A 460 11.20 -4.55 7.16
CA THR A 460 10.04 -5.48 7.13
C THR A 460 8.74 -4.78 7.53
N GLN A 461 8.77 -3.85 8.47
CA GLN A 461 7.58 -3.09 8.90
C GLN A 461 7.14 -2.09 7.82
N ILE A 462 8.08 -1.44 7.12
CA ILE A 462 7.78 -0.59 5.98
C ILE A 462 7.14 -1.40 4.84
N ALA A 463 7.68 -2.59 4.55
CA ALA A 463 7.11 -3.49 3.54
C ALA A 463 5.69 -3.96 3.93
N LEU A 464 5.44 -4.28 5.20
CA LEU A 464 4.11 -4.63 5.69
C LEU A 464 3.12 -3.47 5.55
N ALA A 465 3.48 -2.27 6.01
CA ALA A 465 2.63 -1.09 5.88
C ALA A 465 2.28 -0.80 4.41
N TYR A 466 3.24 -0.97 3.50
CA TYR A 466 3.02 -0.82 2.06
C TYR A 466 2.04 -1.86 1.50
N VAL A 467 2.20 -3.14 1.87
CA VAL A 467 1.32 -4.22 1.42
C VAL A 467 -0.11 -4.04 1.91
N TYR A 468 -0.30 -3.72 3.19
CA TYR A 468 -1.63 -3.45 3.74
C TYR A 468 -2.30 -2.27 3.06
N ARG A 469 -1.56 -1.20 2.83
CA ARG A 469 -2.06 -0.04 2.09
C ARG A 469 -2.44 -0.38 0.66
N ILE A 470 -1.65 -1.20 -0.04
CA ILE A 470 -2.01 -1.67 -1.39
C ILE A 470 -3.31 -2.45 -1.34
N HIS A 471 -3.48 -3.33 -0.36
CA HIS A 471 -4.69 -4.13 -0.23
C HIS A 471 -5.93 -3.27 0.05
N GLU A 472 -5.82 -2.22 0.86
CA GLU A 472 -6.91 -1.27 1.11
C GLU A 472 -7.31 -0.48 -0.16
N VAL A 473 -6.32 0.00 -0.91
CA VAL A 473 -6.54 0.85 -2.10
C VAL A 473 -6.93 0.02 -3.31
N ARG A 474 -6.33 -1.16 -3.49
CA ARG A 474 -6.43 -2.05 -4.65
C ARG A 474 -6.67 -3.49 -4.21
N LYS A 475 -7.96 -3.83 -4.01
CA LYS A 475 -8.39 -5.20 -3.68
C LYS A 475 -8.18 -6.19 -4.83
N ASP A 476 -7.98 -5.70 -6.06
CA ASP A 476 -7.74 -6.47 -7.29
C ASP A 476 -6.31 -7.03 -7.40
N VAL A 477 -5.39 -6.59 -6.55
CA VAL A 477 -3.97 -6.99 -6.58
C VAL A 477 -3.73 -8.13 -5.60
N SER A 478 -3.22 -9.26 -6.10
CA SER A 478 -2.75 -10.36 -5.23
C SER A 478 -1.45 -9.98 -4.53
N VAL A 479 -1.32 -10.30 -3.25
CA VAL A 479 -0.09 -10.07 -2.48
C VAL A 479 0.44 -11.38 -1.91
N PHE A 480 1.72 -11.66 -2.19
CA PHE A 480 2.42 -12.87 -1.76
C PHE A 480 3.63 -12.51 -0.91
N TRP A 481 3.70 -13.05 0.30
CA TRP A 481 4.85 -12.86 1.19
C TRP A 481 5.76 -14.10 1.19
N VAL A 482 7.03 -13.92 0.89
CA VAL A 482 8.03 -14.99 0.79
C VAL A 482 9.19 -14.70 1.72
N HIS A 483 9.49 -15.63 2.65
CA HIS A 483 10.65 -15.51 3.53
C HIS A 483 11.91 -16.06 2.86
N ALA A 484 12.89 -15.19 2.64
CA ALA A 484 14.11 -15.48 1.89
C ALA A 484 15.38 -15.57 2.77
N SER A 485 15.22 -15.82 4.07
CA SER A 485 16.34 -15.85 5.02
C SER A 485 17.26 -17.05 4.85
N ASN A 486 16.78 -18.16 4.27
CA ASN A 486 17.55 -19.33 3.88
C ASN A 486 16.81 -20.15 2.81
N ALA A 487 17.49 -21.12 2.21
CA ALA A 487 16.97 -21.96 1.14
C ALA A 487 15.68 -22.71 1.52
N GLU A 488 15.62 -23.26 2.74
CA GLU A 488 14.49 -24.08 3.20
C GLU A 488 13.20 -23.25 3.30
N ARG A 489 13.30 -22.07 3.90
CA ARG A 489 12.13 -21.18 4.06
C ARG A 489 11.64 -20.58 2.77
N PHE A 490 12.56 -20.31 1.85
CA PHE A 490 12.20 -19.82 0.53
C PHE A 490 11.34 -20.86 -0.18
N ARG A 491 11.74 -22.15 -0.13
CA ARG A 491 10.96 -23.27 -0.67
C ARG A 491 9.61 -23.41 0.02
N GLN A 492 9.61 -23.47 1.35
CA GLN A 492 8.38 -23.61 2.14
C GLN A 492 7.36 -22.48 1.87
N SER A 493 7.84 -21.25 1.68
CA SER A 493 6.97 -20.10 1.38
C SER A 493 6.31 -20.23 0.01
N LEU A 494 7.06 -20.67 -1.01
CA LEU A 494 6.52 -20.90 -2.35
C LEU A 494 5.60 -22.13 -2.41
N GLU A 495 5.89 -23.18 -1.65
CA GLU A 495 4.98 -24.32 -1.47
C GLU A 495 3.65 -23.90 -0.84
N THR A 496 3.70 -23.04 0.19
CA THR A 496 2.49 -22.47 0.81
C THR A 496 1.67 -21.69 -0.20
N ILE A 497 2.33 -20.86 -1.03
CA ILE A 497 1.65 -20.13 -2.12
C ILE A 497 1.02 -21.09 -3.13
N ALA A 498 1.71 -22.17 -3.49
CA ALA A 498 1.19 -23.17 -4.42
C ALA A 498 -0.07 -23.88 -3.89
N GLN A 499 -0.08 -24.22 -2.59
CA GLN A 499 -1.20 -24.85 -1.90
C GLN A 499 -2.40 -23.90 -1.78
N GLU A 500 -2.20 -22.70 -1.26
CA GLU A 500 -3.26 -21.70 -1.05
C GLU A 500 -3.88 -21.21 -2.37
N CYS A 501 -3.07 -21.11 -3.44
CA CYS A 501 -3.55 -20.74 -4.77
C CYS A 501 -4.05 -21.93 -5.60
N GLN A 502 -4.02 -23.15 -5.05
CA GLN A 502 -4.42 -24.40 -5.70
C GLN A 502 -3.80 -24.57 -7.11
N ILE A 503 -2.48 -24.36 -7.22
CA ILE A 503 -1.79 -24.34 -8.51
C ILE A 503 -1.78 -25.74 -9.14
N PRO A 504 -2.32 -25.95 -10.36
CA PRO A 504 -2.42 -27.29 -10.95
C PRO A 504 -1.08 -28.02 -11.02
N GLY A 505 -1.00 -29.19 -10.36
CA GLY A 505 0.20 -30.02 -10.30
C GLY A 505 1.11 -29.82 -9.10
N TYR A 506 0.71 -29.02 -8.09
CA TYR A 506 1.46 -28.85 -6.84
C TYR A 506 1.57 -30.13 -5.99
N GLU A 507 0.65 -31.08 -6.17
CA GLU A 507 0.62 -32.37 -5.46
C GLU A 507 1.52 -33.45 -6.09
N ASP A 508 2.09 -33.18 -7.27
CA ASP A 508 2.95 -34.13 -7.99
C ASP A 508 4.41 -34.02 -7.50
N PRO A 509 4.94 -34.99 -6.74
CA PRO A 509 6.30 -34.93 -6.19
C PRO A 509 7.41 -34.97 -7.26
N LYS A 510 7.06 -35.24 -8.54
CA LYS A 510 8.02 -35.23 -9.66
C LYS A 510 8.18 -33.86 -10.31
N LYS A 511 7.31 -32.88 -9.99
CA LYS A 511 7.39 -31.53 -10.55
C LYS A 511 8.06 -30.58 -9.59
N ASP A 512 8.94 -29.74 -10.11
CA ASP A 512 9.57 -28.68 -9.34
C ASP A 512 8.52 -27.58 -9.05
N ILE A 513 8.07 -27.53 -7.78
CA ILE A 513 7.05 -26.59 -7.29
C ILE A 513 7.48 -25.14 -7.53
N LEU A 514 8.78 -24.83 -7.45
CA LEU A 514 9.31 -23.48 -7.61
C LEU A 514 9.07 -22.96 -9.05
N LEU A 515 9.34 -23.81 -10.05
CA LEU A 515 9.08 -23.50 -11.45
C LEU A 515 7.58 -23.43 -11.77
N LEU A 516 6.77 -24.25 -11.11
CA LEU A 516 5.32 -24.22 -11.24
C LEU A 516 4.75 -22.87 -10.76
N VAL A 517 5.17 -22.39 -9.58
CA VAL A 517 4.72 -21.11 -9.03
C VAL A 517 5.16 -19.96 -9.95
N LYS A 518 6.42 -19.96 -10.40
CA LYS A 518 6.91 -18.97 -11.37
C LYS A 518 6.07 -18.94 -12.63
N GLY A 519 5.93 -20.09 -13.30
CA GLY A 519 5.20 -20.21 -14.55
C GLY A 519 3.70 -19.92 -14.40
N TRP A 520 3.14 -20.04 -13.20
CA TRP A 520 1.77 -19.65 -12.89
C TRP A 520 1.62 -18.13 -12.74
N LEU A 521 2.54 -17.46 -12.04
CA LEU A 521 2.54 -16.01 -11.84
C LEU A 521 2.82 -15.21 -13.14
N GLU A 522 3.58 -15.79 -14.06
CA GLU A 522 3.95 -15.16 -15.34
C GLU A 522 2.84 -15.23 -16.42
N ARG A 523 1.77 -16.01 -16.21
CA ARG A 523 0.71 -16.13 -17.22
C ARG A 523 -0.07 -14.82 -17.38
N LYS A 524 -0.43 -14.49 -18.63
CA LYS A 524 -1.12 -13.25 -19.01
C LYS A 524 -2.59 -13.18 -18.58
N ASP A 525 -3.19 -14.32 -18.24
CA ASP A 525 -4.55 -14.43 -17.72
C ASP A 525 -4.65 -14.08 -16.22
N ARG A 526 -3.52 -13.81 -15.55
CA ARG A 526 -3.46 -13.44 -14.14
C ARG A 526 -3.53 -11.92 -13.94
N GLY A 527 -4.27 -11.53 -12.90
CA GLY A 527 -4.36 -10.14 -12.44
C GLY A 527 -3.03 -9.62 -11.91
N GLN A 528 -2.99 -8.33 -11.57
CA GLN A 528 -1.79 -7.71 -11.01
C GLN A 528 -1.42 -8.35 -9.68
N TRP A 529 -0.12 -8.51 -9.42
CA TRP A 529 0.34 -9.07 -8.15
C TRP A 529 1.60 -8.37 -7.63
N VAL A 530 1.78 -8.42 -6.31
CA VAL A 530 2.96 -7.95 -5.59
C VAL A 530 3.55 -9.11 -4.79
N MET A 531 4.83 -9.39 -4.97
CA MET A 531 5.57 -10.36 -4.16
C MET A 531 6.57 -9.62 -3.26
N VAL A 532 6.56 -9.91 -1.96
CA VAL A 532 7.55 -9.40 -1.01
C VAL A 532 8.56 -10.51 -0.67
N LEU A 533 9.83 -10.29 -1.00
CA LEU A 533 10.95 -11.12 -0.55
C LEU A 533 11.50 -10.53 0.75
N ASP A 534 11.20 -11.17 1.87
CA ASP A 534 11.59 -10.70 3.21
C ASP A 534 12.91 -11.33 3.70
N ASN A 535 13.82 -10.50 4.23
CA ASN A 535 15.14 -10.90 4.73
C ASN A 535 16.01 -11.68 3.72
N ALA A 536 16.03 -11.25 2.46
CA ALA A 536 16.95 -11.80 1.47
C ALA A 536 18.37 -11.27 1.73
N ASP A 537 19.11 -11.90 2.65
CA ASP A 537 20.43 -11.42 3.10
C ASP A 537 21.61 -12.19 2.48
N ASP A 538 21.39 -13.42 2.01
CA ASP A 538 22.43 -14.29 1.46
C ASP A 538 22.57 -14.15 -0.06
N ILE A 539 23.70 -13.61 -0.52
CA ILE A 539 23.98 -13.42 -1.94
C ILE A 539 24.26 -14.74 -2.66
N GLN A 540 24.87 -15.72 -1.99
CA GLN A 540 25.23 -17.01 -2.59
C GLN A 540 24.00 -17.86 -2.85
N LEU A 541 22.95 -17.68 -2.04
CA LEU A 541 21.65 -18.30 -2.25
C LEU A 541 21.06 -17.90 -3.61
N PHE A 542 21.12 -16.62 -3.97
CA PHE A 542 20.52 -16.10 -5.22
C PHE A 542 21.49 -16.02 -6.41
N PHE A 543 22.79 -16.07 -6.16
CA PHE A 543 23.85 -15.94 -7.16
C PHE A 543 25.08 -16.76 -6.73
N PRO A 544 25.01 -18.11 -6.81
CA PRO A 544 26.15 -18.95 -6.47
C PRO A 544 27.33 -18.70 -7.42
N PRO A 545 28.58 -18.80 -6.95
CA PRO A 545 29.74 -18.70 -7.81
C PRO A 545 29.73 -19.82 -8.86
N PRO A 546 30.21 -19.57 -10.09
CA PRO A 546 30.31 -20.61 -11.11
C PRO A 546 31.20 -21.74 -10.60
N LEU A 547 30.65 -22.95 -10.50
CA LEU A 547 31.41 -24.14 -10.09
C LEU A 547 32.53 -24.38 -11.11
N GLU A 548 33.78 -24.24 -10.66
CA GLU A 548 34.91 -24.77 -11.40
C GLU A 548 34.73 -26.29 -11.54
N ALA A 549 34.83 -26.77 -12.77
CA ALA A 549 34.58 -28.15 -13.12
C ALA A 549 35.66 -29.07 -12.55
N THR A 550 35.53 -29.49 -11.30
CA THR A 550 36.32 -30.59 -10.73
C THR A 550 35.42 -31.66 -10.12
N SER A 551 35.21 -32.70 -10.93
CA SER A 551 35.03 -34.12 -10.60
C SER A 551 34.21 -34.53 -9.37
N SER A 552 33.02 -35.05 -9.68
CA SER A 552 32.42 -36.31 -9.18
C SER A 552 32.32 -36.52 -7.66
N SER A 553 31.15 -36.23 -7.10
CA SER A 553 30.42 -37.19 -6.25
C SER A 553 28.93 -36.85 -6.14
N ALA A 554 28.12 -37.86 -6.45
CA ALA A 554 26.71 -38.14 -6.12
C ALA A 554 25.71 -36.99 -5.88
N GLU A 555 24.71 -36.95 -6.76
CA GLU A 555 23.30 -36.69 -6.48
C GLU A 555 22.96 -35.57 -5.48
N SER A 556 22.96 -34.32 -5.96
CA SER A 556 21.98 -33.34 -5.51
C SER A 556 21.40 -32.61 -6.72
N ASN A 557 20.09 -32.79 -6.92
CA ASN A 557 19.33 -32.11 -7.95
C ASN A 557 19.36 -30.59 -7.73
N HIS A 558 19.51 -29.87 -8.86
CA HIS A 558 19.15 -28.48 -9.16
C HIS A 558 20.34 -27.52 -9.39
N GLY A 559 20.83 -27.50 -10.62
CA GLY A 559 21.73 -26.48 -11.17
C GLY A 559 21.06 -25.15 -11.54
N TYR A 560 20.04 -24.71 -10.79
CA TYR A 560 19.37 -23.42 -11.00
C TYR A 560 19.54 -22.54 -9.76
N SER A 561 19.78 -21.25 -10.00
CA SER A 561 19.91 -20.28 -8.92
C SER A 561 18.56 -19.86 -8.39
N PHE A 562 18.45 -19.46 -7.11
CA PHE A 562 17.16 -19.02 -6.57
C PHE A 562 16.60 -17.77 -7.26
N SER A 563 17.46 -16.96 -7.90
CA SER A 563 17.04 -15.85 -8.74
C SER A 563 16.28 -16.28 -9.99
N ASP A 564 16.51 -17.50 -10.50
CA ASP A 564 15.84 -18.04 -11.68
C ASP A 564 14.37 -18.42 -11.39
N TYR A 565 14.01 -18.64 -10.12
CA TYR A 565 12.63 -18.93 -9.71
C TYR A 565 11.78 -17.67 -9.49
N LEU A 566 12.39 -16.48 -9.54
CA LEU A 566 11.65 -15.23 -9.38
C LEU A 566 10.91 -14.87 -10.68
N PRO A 567 9.60 -14.54 -10.62
CA PRO A 567 8.84 -14.24 -11.83
C PRO A 567 9.30 -12.97 -12.54
N GLU A 568 9.20 -12.98 -13.87
CA GLU A 568 9.52 -11.87 -14.76
C GLU A 568 8.36 -11.57 -15.70
N CYS A 569 7.46 -10.69 -15.27
CA CYS A 569 6.32 -10.26 -16.07
C CYS A 569 5.98 -8.78 -15.83
N ALA A 570 5.27 -8.16 -16.79
CA ALA A 570 4.93 -6.74 -16.72
C ALA A 570 3.78 -6.41 -15.73
N HIS A 571 2.96 -7.40 -15.40
CA HIS A 571 1.83 -7.26 -14.45
C HIS A 571 2.19 -7.64 -13.00
N GLY A 572 3.44 -8.06 -12.76
CA GLY A 572 3.96 -8.40 -11.44
C GLY A 572 4.93 -7.34 -10.90
N ALA A 573 4.93 -7.15 -9.59
CA ALA A 573 5.88 -6.29 -8.90
C ALA A 573 6.60 -7.04 -7.76
N LEU A 574 7.91 -6.81 -7.63
CA LEU A 574 8.75 -7.42 -6.59
C LEU A 574 9.24 -6.35 -5.61
N LEU A 575 8.98 -6.56 -4.32
CA LEU A 575 9.56 -5.76 -3.24
C LEU A 575 10.54 -6.64 -2.45
N VAL A 576 11.81 -6.24 -2.40
CA VAL A 576 12.85 -7.00 -1.67
C VAL A 576 13.23 -6.24 -0.41
N THR A 577 13.32 -6.91 0.71
CA THR A 577 13.96 -6.37 1.92
C THR A 577 15.25 -7.15 2.19
N THR A 578 16.35 -6.43 2.34
CA THR A 578 17.68 -7.02 2.53
C THR A 578 18.53 -6.14 3.44
N ARG A 579 19.49 -6.71 4.15
CA ARG A 579 20.56 -5.96 4.82
C ARG A 579 21.72 -5.69 3.86
N ASN A 580 21.85 -6.46 2.79
CA ASN A 580 22.97 -6.41 1.87
C ASN A 580 22.62 -5.59 0.62
N LYS A 581 23.18 -4.38 0.53
CA LYS A 581 23.01 -3.48 -0.63
C LYS A 581 23.36 -4.15 -1.95
N GLN A 582 24.44 -4.93 -2.02
CA GLN A 582 24.89 -5.57 -3.27
C GLN A 582 23.84 -6.58 -3.78
N LEU A 583 23.26 -7.36 -2.86
CA LEU A 583 22.17 -8.27 -3.19
C LEU A 583 20.92 -7.51 -3.66
N GLY A 584 20.58 -6.40 -2.99
CA GLY A 584 19.51 -5.49 -3.42
C GLY A 584 19.72 -4.96 -4.84
N VAL A 585 20.93 -4.54 -5.20
CA VAL A 585 21.28 -4.11 -6.58
C VAL A 585 21.05 -5.23 -7.58
N LYS A 586 21.53 -6.45 -7.28
CA LYS A 586 21.39 -7.61 -8.17
C LYS A 586 19.92 -8.02 -8.36
N LEU A 587 19.13 -8.10 -7.29
CA LEU A 587 17.72 -8.53 -7.34
C LEU A 587 16.79 -7.47 -7.96
N SER A 588 17.07 -6.19 -7.73
CA SER A 588 16.36 -5.08 -8.40
C SER A 588 16.75 -4.90 -9.86
N LYS A 589 17.75 -5.65 -10.36
CA LYS A 589 18.31 -5.53 -11.73
C LYS A 589 18.70 -4.09 -12.07
N GLY A 590 19.27 -3.37 -11.09
CA GLY A 590 19.67 -1.98 -11.27
C GLY A 590 18.53 -0.97 -11.40
N GLN A 591 17.29 -1.33 -11.03
CA GLN A 591 16.16 -0.39 -10.97
C GLN A 591 16.28 0.54 -9.73
N ARG A 592 15.26 0.55 -8.85
CA ARG A 592 15.22 1.46 -7.70
C ARG A 592 15.63 0.73 -6.43
N ILE A 593 16.56 1.34 -5.72
CA ILE A 593 17.04 0.89 -4.43
C ILE A 593 16.82 2.03 -3.44
N ILE A 594 16.21 1.71 -2.31
CA ILE A 594 15.86 2.67 -1.26
C ILE A 594 16.62 2.29 0.00
N GLU A 595 17.46 3.20 0.47
CA GLU A 595 18.09 3.07 1.78
C GLU A 595 17.11 3.47 2.87
N VAL A 596 16.88 2.56 3.82
CA VAL A 596 16.11 2.85 5.02
C VAL A 596 17.07 3.35 6.08
N VAL A 597 17.00 4.66 6.32
CA VAL A 597 17.82 5.37 7.30
C VAL A 597 17.22 5.26 8.71
N ARG A 598 17.95 5.78 9.70
CA ARG A 598 17.49 5.84 11.09
C ARG A 598 16.29 6.77 11.21
N MET A 599 15.45 6.51 12.21
CA MET A 599 14.33 7.39 12.48
C MET A 599 14.81 8.77 12.89
N ASP A 600 14.05 9.80 12.53
CA ASP A 600 14.28 11.11 13.10
C ASP A 600 13.81 11.19 14.56
N GLU A 601 14.05 12.33 15.21
CA GLU A 601 13.67 12.57 16.60
C GLU A 601 12.15 12.45 16.81
N HIS A 602 11.35 12.93 15.85
CA HIS A 602 9.89 12.96 15.93
C HIS A 602 9.28 11.56 15.73
N GLU A 603 9.76 10.82 14.73
CA GLU A 603 9.41 9.41 14.49
C GLU A 603 9.76 8.53 15.69
N SER A 604 10.93 8.76 16.30
CA SER A 604 11.37 8.04 17.49
C SER A 604 10.47 8.30 18.70
N GLU A 605 10.10 9.57 18.94
CA GLU A 605 9.19 9.93 20.02
C GLU A 605 7.80 9.32 19.78
N HIS A 606 7.28 9.42 18.54
CA HIS A 606 5.99 8.85 18.16
C HIS A 606 5.96 7.33 18.38
N LEU A 607 7.02 6.60 18.00
CA LEU A 607 7.10 5.16 18.21
C LEU A 607 7.06 4.80 19.70
N LEU A 608 7.83 5.49 20.55
CA LEU A 608 7.86 5.23 22.00
C LEU A 608 6.50 5.53 22.65
N ARG A 609 5.81 6.59 22.21
CA ARG A 609 4.44 6.91 22.67
C ARG A 609 3.41 5.90 22.20
N ALA A 610 3.49 5.45 20.94
CA ALA A 610 2.62 4.41 20.40
C ALA A 610 2.80 3.07 21.12
N LYS A 611 3.98 2.83 21.71
CA LYS A 611 4.25 1.71 22.61
C LYS A 611 3.85 1.99 24.06
N SER A 612 2.98 2.97 24.35
CA SER A 612 2.44 3.26 25.68
C SER A 612 3.49 3.61 26.75
N ILE A 613 4.61 4.23 26.37
CA ILE A 613 5.54 4.82 27.35
C ILE A 613 5.06 6.24 27.70
N ASN A 614 4.66 6.42 28.96
CA ASN A 614 4.31 7.74 29.51
C ASN A 614 5.54 8.38 30.18
N ALA A 615 6.26 9.22 29.42
CA ALA A 615 7.39 10.01 29.93
C ALA A 615 7.41 11.41 29.32
N SER A 616 8.25 12.29 29.89
CA SER A 616 8.49 13.64 29.34
C SER A 616 9.16 13.55 27.97
N SER A 617 8.88 14.49 27.06
CA SER A 617 9.53 14.52 25.74
C SER A 617 11.06 14.60 25.86
N THR A 618 11.58 15.27 26.89
CA THR A 618 13.03 15.35 27.16
C THR A 618 13.64 13.99 27.52
N ASP A 619 12.96 13.18 28.31
CA ASP A 619 13.43 11.84 28.67
C ASP A 619 13.35 10.88 27.47
N LEU A 620 12.29 11.00 26.65
CA LEU A 620 12.13 10.20 25.42
C LEU A 620 13.22 10.54 24.40
N LEU A 621 13.50 11.83 24.16
CA LEU A 621 14.59 12.26 23.28
C LEU A 621 15.96 11.79 23.79
N SER A 622 16.20 11.88 25.10
CA SER A 622 17.44 11.39 25.70
C SER A 622 17.62 9.88 25.53
N LEU A 623 16.53 9.11 25.67
CA LEU A 623 16.51 7.68 25.42
C LEU A 623 16.75 7.37 23.93
N SER A 624 16.06 8.06 23.04
CA SER A 624 16.19 7.90 21.59
C SER A 624 17.60 8.21 21.11
N ALA A 625 18.21 9.29 21.59
CA ALA A 625 19.59 9.65 21.27
C ALA A 625 20.58 8.60 21.79
N ARG A 626 20.41 8.08 23.01
CA ARG A 626 21.28 7.02 23.55
C ARG A 626 21.21 5.71 22.78
N LEU A 627 20.04 5.40 22.20
CA LEU A 627 19.83 4.21 21.37
C LEU A 627 19.98 4.48 19.87
N GLU A 628 20.59 5.62 19.52
CA GLU A 628 20.87 6.06 18.14
C GLU A 628 19.65 6.03 17.21
N HIS A 629 18.46 6.31 17.76
CA HIS A 629 17.19 6.33 17.02
C HIS A 629 16.88 5.03 16.26
N LEU A 630 17.43 3.89 16.72
CA LEU A 630 17.22 2.59 16.10
C LEU A 630 15.85 2.01 16.54
N PRO A 631 14.89 1.77 15.63
CA PRO A 631 13.55 1.31 15.98
C PRO A 631 13.54 0.05 16.83
N LEU A 632 14.34 -0.96 16.47
CA LEU A 632 14.39 -2.21 17.22
C LEU A 632 14.92 -2.02 18.65
N ALA A 633 15.93 -1.17 18.85
CA ALA A 633 16.45 -0.88 20.19
C ALA A 633 15.42 -0.10 21.03
N LEU A 634 14.67 0.81 20.40
CA LEU A 634 13.62 1.57 21.07
C LEU A 634 12.44 0.70 21.49
N VAL A 635 11.99 -0.21 20.63
CA VAL A 635 10.93 -1.17 20.98
C VAL A 635 11.42 -2.15 22.05
N GLN A 636 12.69 -2.57 22.01
CA GLN A 636 13.29 -3.38 23.07
C GLN A 636 13.30 -2.66 24.42
N ALA A 637 13.74 -1.39 24.43
CA ALA A 637 13.74 -0.57 25.63
C ALA A 637 12.31 -0.36 26.16
N ALA A 638 11.35 -0.09 25.27
CA ALA A 638 9.94 0.05 25.61
C ALA A 638 9.39 -1.21 26.30
N ALA A 639 9.62 -2.37 25.69
CA ALA A 639 9.18 -3.66 26.23
C ALA A 639 9.80 -3.92 27.62
N TYR A 640 11.11 -3.70 27.77
CA TYR A 640 11.79 -3.89 29.05
C TYR A 640 11.27 -2.94 30.15
N ILE A 641 11.03 -1.67 29.80
CA ILE A 641 10.49 -0.66 30.73
C ILE A 641 9.11 -1.08 31.24
N GLN A 642 8.27 -1.61 30.35
CA GLN A 642 6.93 -2.11 30.68
C GLN A 642 6.97 -3.39 31.50
N GLU A 643 7.71 -4.40 31.04
CA GLU A 643 7.84 -5.70 31.70
C GLU A 643 8.36 -5.54 33.13
N MET A 644 9.38 -4.69 33.33
CA MET A 644 9.97 -4.42 34.63
C MET A 644 9.24 -3.33 35.41
N SER A 645 8.21 -2.69 34.82
CA SER A 645 7.45 -1.59 35.42
C SER A 645 8.33 -0.49 36.01
N ILE A 646 9.34 -0.04 35.26
CA ILE A 646 10.28 1.03 35.67
C ILE A 646 10.01 2.34 34.92
N THR A 647 10.60 3.45 35.36
CA THR A 647 10.53 4.73 34.64
C THR A 647 11.63 4.83 33.59
N VAL A 648 11.43 5.67 32.56
CA VAL A 648 12.46 5.99 31.55
C VAL A 648 13.74 6.51 32.22
N ALA A 649 13.61 7.40 33.21
CA ALA A 649 14.74 7.91 33.98
C ALA A 649 15.53 6.80 34.70
N LYS A 650 14.83 5.80 35.27
CA LYS A 650 15.48 4.63 35.90
C LYS A 650 16.16 3.75 34.85
N TYR A 651 15.56 3.56 33.68
CA TYR A 651 16.16 2.81 32.58
C TYR A 651 17.42 3.50 32.03
N LEU A 652 17.41 4.83 31.88
CA LEU A 652 18.59 5.62 31.49
C LEU A 652 19.74 5.44 32.50
N ARG A 653 19.43 5.38 33.80
CA ARG A 653 20.42 5.07 34.85
C ARG A 653 20.95 3.63 34.77
N LEU A 654 20.11 2.67 34.36
CA LEU A 654 20.52 1.26 34.18
C LEU A 654 21.40 1.06 32.95
N ILE A 655 21.11 1.73 31.83
CA ILE A 655 22.01 1.78 30.67
C ILE A 655 23.34 2.42 31.10
N GLY A 656 23.29 3.43 31.97
CA GLY A 656 24.47 4.11 32.48
C GLY A 656 25.30 4.76 31.37
N ASP A 657 26.45 5.31 31.73
CA ASP A 657 27.39 5.90 30.75
C ASP A 657 28.44 4.89 30.27
N THR A 658 28.46 3.69 30.84
CA THR A 658 29.40 2.62 30.49
C THR A 658 28.80 1.66 29.48
N ASP A 659 29.57 1.36 28.43
CA ASP A 659 29.13 0.53 27.31
C ASP A 659 28.77 -0.92 27.70
N GLN A 660 29.28 -1.43 28.84
CA GLN A 660 29.03 -2.78 29.32
C GLN A 660 27.55 -3.05 29.66
N HIS A 661 26.88 -2.11 30.32
CA HIS A 661 25.47 -2.27 30.71
C HIS A 661 24.54 -2.18 29.50
N MET A 662 24.84 -1.27 28.58
CA MET A 662 24.12 -1.14 27.31
C MET A 662 24.20 -2.42 26.48
N ILE A 663 25.40 -3.00 26.33
CA ILE A 663 25.61 -4.27 25.64
C ILE A 663 24.84 -5.41 26.33
N HIS A 664 24.83 -5.47 27.67
CA HIS A 664 24.10 -6.48 28.42
C HIS A 664 22.60 -6.40 28.13
N LEU A 665 22.03 -5.20 28.15
CA LEU A 665 20.60 -4.97 27.90
C LEU A 665 20.22 -5.27 26.44
N LEU A 666 21.02 -4.82 25.46
CA LEU A 666 20.78 -5.08 24.03
C LEU A 666 20.91 -6.56 23.62
N SER A 667 21.54 -7.38 24.48
CA SER A 667 21.67 -8.82 24.26
C SER A 667 20.52 -9.64 24.87
N LYS A 668 19.61 -9.02 25.65
CA LYS A 668 18.45 -9.73 26.19
C LYS A 668 17.38 -9.92 25.14
N GLU A 669 16.78 -11.11 25.13
CA GLU A 669 15.61 -11.40 24.31
C GLU A 669 14.36 -10.74 24.90
N PHE A 670 13.42 -10.39 24.05
CA PHE A 670 12.15 -9.76 24.41
C PHE A 670 11.06 -10.17 23.41
N GLU A 671 9.79 -10.08 23.78
CA GLU A 671 8.69 -10.42 22.87
C GLU A 671 8.34 -9.25 21.93
N THR A 672 8.22 -9.53 20.63
CA THR A 672 7.77 -8.55 19.63
C THR A 672 6.72 -9.15 18.71
N VAL A 673 5.60 -8.43 18.55
CA VAL A 673 4.57 -8.74 17.55
C VAL A 673 5.08 -8.42 16.14
N GLY A 674 4.84 -9.31 15.17
CA GLY A 674 5.16 -9.06 13.76
C GLY A 674 6.59 -9.45 13.33
N ARG A 675 7.25 -10.34 14.07
CA ARG A 675 8.54 -10.92 13.71
C ARG A 675 8.45 -12.44 13.71
N ASP A 676 9.21 -13.09 12.84
CA ASP A 676 9.34 -14.54 12.82
C ASP A 676 9.78 -15.09 14.20
N SER A 677 9.10 -16.14 14.66
CA SER A 677 9.30 -16.74 15.99
C SER A 677 10.70 -17.35 16.16
N LYS A 678 11.36 -17.71 15.06
CA LYS A 678 12.71 -18.28 15.03
C LYS A 678 13.82 -17.25 14.77
N ALA A 679 13.49 -15.99 14.48
CA ALA A 679 14.49 -14.93 14.32
C ALA A 679 14.94 -14.40 15.69
N PRO A 680 16.24 -14.10 15.90
CA PRO A 680 16.71 -13.57 17.18
C PRO A 680 16.02 -12.24 17.48
N ARG A 681 15.48 -12.12 18.69
CA ARG A 681 14.69 -10.95 19.08
C ARG A 681 15.58 -9.82 19.59
N ALA A 682 16.70 -10.15 20.22
CA ALA A 682 17.69 -9.19 20.71
C ALA A 682 18.41 -8.46 19.56
N VAL A 683 18.56 -7.13 19.65
CA VAL A 683 19.29 -6.31 18.67
C VAL A 683 20.70 -6.88 18.44
N ALA A 684 21.43 -7.17 19.52
CA ALA A 684 22.80 -7.65 19.43
C ALA A 684 22.91 -8.99 18.68
N GLN A 685 22.01 -9.94 18.94
CA GLN A 685 22.00 -11.22 18.23
C GLN A 685 21.75 -11.04 16.73
N THR A 686 20.93 -10.06 16.33
CA THR A 686 20.64 -9.83 14.91
C THR A 686 21.86 -9.36 14.14
N TRP A 687 22.75 -8.58 14.76
CA TRP A 687 24.01 -8.17 14.14
C TRP A 687 25.08 -9.27 14.22
N VAL A 688 25.13 -10.04 15.32
CA VAL A 688 26.03 -11.20 15.43
C VAL A 688 25.80 -12.21 14.30
N LEU A 689 24.55 -12.48 13.92
CA LEU A 689 24.26 -13.33 12.75
C LEU A 689 24.84 -12.76 11.45
N SER A 690 24.73 -11.45 11.23
CA SER A 690 25.32 -10.80 10.06
C SER A 690 26.86 -10.82 10.10
N PHE A 691 27.46 -10.72 11.29
CA PHE A 691 28.92 -10.86 11.45
C PHE A 691 29.39 -12.27 11.08
N GLN A 692 28.69 -13.30 11.58
CA GLN A 692 28.98 -14.70 11.23
C GLN A 692 28.84 -14.95 9.73
N GLN A 693 27.84 -14.34 9.09
CA GLN A 693 27.67 -14.44 7.64
C GLN A 693 28.83 -13.78 6.89
N ILE A 694 29.26 -12.58 7.30
CA ILE A 694 30.42 -11.91 6.69
C ILE A 694 31.69 -12.73 6.92
N GLU A 695 31.89 -13.29 8.11
CA GLU A 695 33.04 -14.14 8.44
C GLU A 695 33.12 -15.38 7.52
N GLN A 696 31.98 -15.98 7.18
CA GLN A 696 31.92 -17.13 6.27
C GLN A 696 32.14 -16.74 4.80
N GLN A 697 31.63 -15.59 4.37
CA GLN A 697 31.61 -15.19 2.96
C GLN A 697 32.83 -14.34 2.54
N HIS A 698 33.34 -13.49 3.45
CA HIS A 698 34.41 -12.52 3.21
C HIS A 698 35.27 -12.33 4.48
N VAL A 699 36.28 -13.18 4.66
CA VAL A 699 37.15 -13.20 5.84
C VAL A 699 37.80 -11.83 6.10
N LEU A 700 38.36 -11.17 5.07
CA LEU A 700 39.00 -9.86 5.21
C LEU A 700 38.02 -8.79 5.71
N ALA A 701 36.77 -8.79 5.25
CA ALA A 701 35.76 -7.83 5.71
C ALA A 701 35.44 -8.04 7.21
N SER A 702 35.35 -9.29 7.65
CA SER A 702 35.15 -9.62 9.08
C SER A 702 36.34 -9.17 9.94
N GLU A 703 37.56 -9.39 9.46
CA GLU A 703 38.77 -8.95 10.15
C GLU A 703 38.88 -7.41 10.21
N LEU A 704 38.59 -6.70 9.11
CA LEU A 704 38.57 -5.24 9.09
C LEU A 704 37.48 -4.69 10.03
N LEU A 705 36.29 -5.29 10.06
CA LEU A 705 35.25 -4.91 11.02
C LEU A 705 35.72 -5.09 12.47
N SER A 706 36.41 -6.20 12.74
CA SER A 706 36.97 -6.52 14.05
C SER A 706 38.06 -5.53 14.46
N PHE A 707 38.97 -5.21 13.54
CA PHE A 707 40.02 -4.21 13.70
C PHE A 707 39.46 -2.81 13.95
N MET A 708 38.57 -2.33 13.08
CA MET A 708 37.91 -1.03 13.20
C MET A 708 37.14 -0.88 14.51
N SER A 709 36.58 -1.99 15.03
CA SER A 709 35.85 -1.96 16.29
C SER A 709 36.73 -1.51 17.46
N LEU A 710 38.04 -1.69 17.40
CA LEU A 710 38.98 -1.36 18.46
C LEU A 710 39.49 0.09 18.41
N LEU A 711 39.32 0.77 17.28
CA LEU A 711 39.68 2.18 17.11
C LEU A 711 38.58 3.11 17.64
N ASP A 712 38.81 4.44 17.60
CA ASP A 712 37.69 5.38 17.69
C ASP A 712 36.69 5.12 16.55
N ARG A 713 35.40 5.29 16.85
CA ARG A 713 34.30 4.96 15.93
C ARG A 713 34.13 5.97 14.79
N GLN A 714 34.68 7.17 14.93
CA GLN A 714 34.56 8.23 13.93
C GLN A 714 35.91 8.52 13.28
N ASP A 715 35.88 8.95 12.03
CA ASP A 715 37.02 9.41 11.25
C ASP A 715 38.16 8.39 11.09
N ILE A 716 37.84 7.09 11.03
CA ILE A 716 38.84 6.02 10.89
C ILE A 716 39.62 6.20 9.59
N PRO A 717 40.95 6.44 9.63
CA PRO A 717 41.75 6.70 8.45
C PRO A 717 41.90 5.46 7.55
N ALA A 718 41.65 5.61 6.24
CA ALA A 718 41.90 4.56 5.25
C ALA A 718 43.33 3.99 5.32
N LYS A 719 44.31 4.82 5.70
CA LYS A 719 45.72 4.41 5.86
C LYS A 719 45.91 3.30 6.89
N PHE A 720 45.13 3.27 7.96
CA PHE A 720 45.21 2.20 8.97
C PHE A 720 44.74 0.87 8.38
N LEU A 721 43.63 0.91 7.65
CA LEU A 721 43.03 -0.26 7.01
C LEU A 721 43.93 -0.80 5.90
N LEU A 722 44.51 0.09 5.10
CA LEU A 722 45.45 -0.27 4.05
C LEU A 722 46.70 -0.94 4.59
N HIS A 723 47.26 -0.42 5.68
CA HIS A 723 48.43 -1.02 6.31
C HIS A 723 48.10 -2.39 6.91
N TYR A 724 46.92 -2.54 7.50
CA TYR A 724 46.44 -3.84 7.99
C TYR A 724 46.37 -4.89 6.88
N THR A 725 45.80 -4.53 5.72
CA THR A 725 45.72 -5.44 4.56
C THR A 725 47.10 -5.80 4.03
N LYS A 726 48.00 -4.81 3.87
CA LYS A 726 49.36 -5.02 3.34
C LYS A 726 50.24 -5.89 4.22
N GLN A 727 50.05 -5.91 5.53
CA GLN A 727 50.82 -6.77 6.43
C GLN A 727 50.49 -8.27 6.28
N ARG A 728 49.42 -8.63 5.56
CA ARG A 728 49.04 -10.04 5.35
C ARG A 728 49.67 -10.67 4.10
N GLU A 729 49.99 -9.87 3.10
CA GLU A 729 50.49 -10.37 1.81
C GLU A 729 51.99 -10.14 1.66
N SER A 730 52.71 -11.22 1.36
CA SER A 730 54.17 -11.19 1.26
C SER A 730 54.72 -10.58 -0.02
N GLU A 731 53.94 -10.32 -1.08
CA GLU A 731 54.41 -9.72 -2.35
C GLU A 731 53.22 -9.65 -3.35
N GLU A 732 52.57 -8.48 -3.58
CA GLU A 732 51.81 -8.07 -4.81
C GLU A 732 50.99 -6.76 -4.62
N PRO A 733 50.55 -6.05 -5.70
CA PRO A 733 49.88 -4.74 -5.66
C PRO A 733 48.34 -4.79 -5.50
N LEU A 734 47.74 -5.97 -5.27
CA LEU A 734 46.29 -6.18 -5.24
C LEU A 734 45.58 -5.68 -3.96
N GLY A 735 46.32 -5.35 -2.90
CA GLY A 735 45.74 -4.98 -1.60
C GLY A 735 44.78 -3.79 -1.59
N ASP A 736 44.90 -2.83 -2.53
CA ASP A 736 43.94 -1.72 -2.67
C ASP A 736 42.58 -2.20 -3.21
N ILE A 737 42.59 -3.18 -4.13
CA ILE A 737 41.36 -3.76 -4.71
C ILE A 737 40.65 -4.58 -3.64
N GLU A 738 41.38 -5.46 -2.95
CA GLU A 738 40.82 -6.30 -1.88
C GLU A 738 40.26 -5.46 -0.72
N LEU A 739 40.97 -4.41 -0.31
CA LEU A 739 40.49 -3.47 0.69
C LEU A 739 39.17 -2.81 0.24
N THR A 740 39.12 -2.35 -1.02
CA THR A 740 37.92 -1.72 -1.59
C THR A 740 36.75 -2.69 -1.65
N GLU A 741 36.97 -3.95 -2.01
CA GLU A 741 35.95 -5.01 -2.01
C GLU A 741 35.45 -5.31 -0.59
N ALA A 742 36.37 -5.51 0.36
CA ALA A 742 36.03 -5.79 1.75
C ALA A 742 35.26 -4.64 2.40
N LEU A 743 35.67 -3.39 2.18
CA LEU A 743 34.93 -2.21 2.62
C LEU A 743 33.60 -2.06 1.88
N GLY A 744 33.55 -2.46 0.60
CA GLY A 744 32.31 -2.56 -0.16
C GLY A 744 31.29 -3.49 0.49
N VAL A 745 31.73 -4.64 1.02
CA VAL A 745 30.88 -5.57 1.78
C VAL A 745 30.40 -4.92 3.09
N LEU A 746 31.29 -4.31 3.87
CA LEU A 746 30.90 -3.66 5.14
C LEU A 746 29.92 -2.49 4.93
N LYS A 747 30.13 -1.69 3.89
CA LYS A 747 29.20 -0.64 3.45
C LYS A 747 27.87 -1.24 2.98
N ALA A 748 27.90 -2.38 2.30
CA ALA A 748 26.68 -3.03 1.82
C ALA A 748 25.77 -3.50 2.97
N PHE A 749 26.34 -3.92 4.10
CA PHE A 749 25.59 -4.24 5.33
C PHE A 749 25.26 -3.01 6.20
N SER A 750 25.65 -1.81 5.76
CA SER A 750 25.50 -0.55 6.51
C SER A 750 26.19 -0.55 7.88
N PHE A 751 27.24 -1.36 8.06
CA PHE A 751 28.04 -1.37 9.30
C PHE A 751 29.08 -0.26 9.33
N VAL A 752 29.55 0.15 8.16
CA VAL A 752 30.52 1.22 7.97
C VAL A 752 29.96 2.22 6.96
N THR A 753 30.18 3.50 7.22
CA THR A 753 29.93 4.60 6.28
C THR A 753 31.24 5.27 5.91
N GLU A 754 31.33 5.78 4.69
CA GLU A 754 32.51 6.49 4.18
C GLU A 754 32.16 7.97 4.06
N ASP A 755 33.00 8.83 4.64
CA ASP A 755 32.90 10.28 4.49
C ASP A 755 33.57 10.73 3.17
N ASN A 756 33.23 11.94 2.72
CA ASN A 756 33.78 12.56 1.51
C ASN A 756 35.31 12.70 1.55
N ASN A 757 35.91 12.69 2.74
CA ASN A 757 37.35 12.77 2.94
C ASN A 757 38.07 11.41 2.87
N GLY A 758 37.33 10.32 2.60
CA GLY A 758 37.86 8.96 2.57
C GLY A 758 38.16 8.37 3.96
N SER A 759 37.64 8.99 5.03
CA SER A 759 37.59 8.40 6.37
C SER A 759 36.35 7.52 6.52
N TYR A 760 36.39 6.60 7.49
CA TYR A 760 35.33 5.65 7.74
C TYR A 760 34.73 5.80 9.14
N ASP A 761 33.41 5.73 9.21
CA ASP A 761 32.66 5.80 10.46
C ASP A 761 31.98 4.46 10.75
N MET A 762 31.97 4.08 12.02
CA MET A 762 31.23 2.94 12.53
C MET A 762 30.08 3.41 13.44
N HIS A 763 28.92 2.77 13.28
CA HIS A 763 27.81 2.97 14.20
C HIS A 763 28.21 2.52 15.62
N ARG A 764 27.97 3.36 16.65
CA ARG A 764 28.45 3.07 18.01
C ARG A 764 27.89 1.74 18.53
N LEU A 765 26.59 1.49 18.40
CA LEU A 765 26.03 0.20 18.82
C LEU A 765 26.64 -1.01 18.08
N VAL A 766 26.98 -0.88 16.79
CA VAL A 766 27.68 -1.94 16.02
C VAL A 766 29.06 -2.19 16.62
N GLN A 767 29.85 -1.14 16.86
CA GLN A 767 31.17 -1.23 17.50
C GLN A 767 31.10 -1.98 18.84
N LEU A 768 30.12 -1.65 19.67
CA LEU A 768 29.94 -2.26 20.99
C LEU A 768 29.61 -3.75 20.91
N VAL A 769 28.71 -4.12 19.99
CA VAL A 769 28.35 -5.53 19.80
C VAL A 769 29.51 -6.32 19.19
N THR A 770 30.27 -5.74 18.25
CA THR A 770 31.48 -6.36 17.70
C THR A 770 32.54 -6.61 18.79
N ARG A 771 32.83 -5.63 19.65
CA ARG A 771 33.75 -5.81 20.78
C ARG A 771 33.31 -6.93 21.72
N LYS A 772 32.02 -7.01 22.05
CA LYS A 772 31.48 -8.10 22.89
C LYS A 772 31.62 -9.45 22.20
N TRP A 773 31.32 -9.51 20.90
CA TRP A 773 31.45 -10.72 20.11
C TRP A 773 32.90 -11.22 20.09
N LEU A 774 33.86 -10.34 19.82
CA LEU A 774 35.29 -10.67 19.89
C LEU A 774 35.71 -11.14 21.29
N ALA A 775 35.16 -10.54 22.36
CA ALA A 775 35.46 -10.94 23.73
C ALA A 775 34.96 -12.36 24.03
N ASN A 776 33.77 -12.71 23.53
CA ASN A 776 33.22 -14.06 23.63
C ASN A 776 34.00 -15.07 22.79
N CYS A 777 34.50 -14.67 21.63
CA CYS A 777 35.36 -15.49 20.77
C CYS A 777 36.81 -15.60 21.27
N GLY A 778 37.21 -14.79 22.26
CA GLY A 778 38.58 -14.75 22.78
C GLY A 778 39.61 -14.10 21.84
N THR A 779 39.17 -13.39 20.79
CA THR A 779 40.04 -12.85 19.74
C THR A 779 40.38 -11.36 19.90
N VAL A 780 39.83 -10.66 20.91
CA VAL A 780 40.12 -9.23 21.19
C VAL A 780 41.62 -8.96 21.32
N GLY A 781 42.36 -9.86 21.97
CA GLY A 781 43.80 -9.70 22.18
C GLY A 781 44.58 -9.66 20.86
N ARG A 782 44.21 -10.50 19.89
CA ARG A 782 44.87 -10.56 18.58
C ARG A 782 44.69 -9.24 17.82
N PHE A 783 43.44 -8.82 17.62
CA PHE A 783 43.17 -7.57 16.89
C PHE A 783 43.66 -6.34 17.65
N GLY A 784 43.67 -6.38 18.99
CA GLY A 784 44.23 -5.30 19.82
C GLY A 784 45.74 -5.16 19.66
N LYS A 785 46.46 -6.28 19.57
CA LYS A 785 47.90 -6.28 19.24
C LYS A 785 48.14 -5.65 17.87
N GLU A 786 47.43 -6.11 16.84
CA GLU A 786 47.57 -5.62 15.45
C GLU A 786 47.27 -4.11 15.37
N ALA A 787 46.20 -3.64 16.01
CA ALA A 787 45.85 -2.22 16.06
C ALA A 787 46.89 -1.36 16.78
N LEU A 788 47.44 -1.84 17.89
CA LEU A 788 48.52 -1.13 18.59
C LEU A 788 49.77 -1.02 17.73
N LEU A 789 50.19 -2.12 17.08
CA LEU A 789 51.37 -2.12 16.23
C LEU A 789 51.22 -1.13 15.06
N ILE A 790 50.09 -1.18 14.37
CA ILE A 790 49.80 -0.28 13.25
C ILE A 790 49.77 1.19 13.71
N LEU A 791 49.09 1.49 14.82
CA LEU A 791 49.07 2.85 15.36
C LEU A 791 50.45 3.31 15.79
N SER A 792 51.24 2.47 16.46
CA SER A 792 52.60 2.83 16.89
C SER A 792 53.53 3.12 15.70
N HIS A 793 53.34 2.42 14.58
CA HIS A 793 54.13 2.60 13.37
C HIS A 793 53.70 3.84 12.57
N LEU A 794 52.39 4.07 12.46
CA LEU A 794 51.85 5.14 11.60
C LEU A 794 51.68 6.48 12.32
N TYR A 795 51.65 6.52 13.66
CA TYR A 795 51.50 7.76 14.40
C TYR A 795 52.80 8.57 14.34
N PRO A 796 52.81 9.72 13.64
CA PRO A 796 54.05 10.47 13.44
C PRO A 796 54.45 11.23 14.71
N TYR A 797 55.74 11.53 14.84
CA TYR A 797 56.21 12.46 15.86
C TYR A 797 55.69 13.88 15.57
N GLY A 798 55.37 14.64 16.61
CA GLY A 798 54.79 15.98 16.48
C GLY A 798 55.74 17.00 15.86
N THR A 799 55.42 17.46 14.65
CA THR A 799 56.11 18.52 13.89
C THR A 799 55.06 19.40 13.21
N TYR A 800 55.48 20.51 12.60
CA TYR A 800 54.56 21.41 11.91
C TYR A 800 53.82 20.72 10.76
N GLU A 801 54.53 19.88 10.00
CA GLU A 801 54.01 19.12 8.87
C GLU A 801 53.05 18.01 9.30
N THR A 802 53.31 17.38 10.44
CA THR A 802 52.55 16.21 10.93
C THR A 802 51.38 16.57 11.86
N ARG A 803 51.24 17.86 12.22
CA ARG A 803 50.23 18.37 13.16
C ARG A 803 48.81 17.85 12.88
N THR A 804 48.37 17.95 11.62
CA THR A 804 47.02 17.56 11.20
C THR A 804 46.82 16.04 11.30
N THR A 805 47.84 15.26 10.95
CA THR A 805 47.82 13.80 11.03
C THR A 805 47.82 13.33 12.49
N CYS A 806 48.66 13.92 13.35
CA CYS A 806 48.64 13.63 14.79
C CYS A 806 47.26 13.94 15.40
N GLY A 807 46.67 15.09 15.06
CA GLY A 807 45.32 15.46 15.52
C GLY A 807 44.26 14.45 15.09
N ALA A 808 44.28 14.00 13.83
CA ALA A 808 43.35 13.00 13.32
C ALA A 808 43.52 11.63 13.98
N TYR A 809 44.75 11.23 14.34
CA TYR A 809 45.03 9.90 14.89
C TYR A 809 44.87 9.83 16.42
N LEU A 810 44.77 10.99 17.09
CA LEU A 810 44.78 11.11 18.54
C LEU A 810 43.60 10.38 19.22
N SER A 811 42.39 10.49 18.66
CA SER A 811 41.19 9.81 19.19
C SER A 811 41.37 8.29 19.17
N HIS A 812 41.86 7.74 18.06
CA HIS A 812 42.11 6.31 17.91
C HIS A 812 43.20 5.82 18.86
N ALA A 813 44.29 6.58 19.03
CA ALA A 813 45.35 6.26 19.98
C ALA A 813 44.84 6.22 21.43
N ASN A 814 44.03 7.22 21.83
CA ASN A 814 43.42 7.26 23.16
C ASN A 814 42.44 6.10 23.39
N ALA A 815 41.59 5.80 22.40
CA ALA A 815 40.66 4.68 22.47
C ALA A 815 41.41 3.36 22.70
N MET A 816 42.54 3.17 22.01
CA MET A 816 43.34 1.95 22.11
C MET A 816 44.08 1.79 23.43
N LEU A 817 44.65 2.88 23.95
CA LEU A 817 45.34 2.89 25.23
C LEU A 817 44.39 2.62 26.42
N GLN A 818 43.10 2.94 26.29
CA GLN A 818 42.09 2.67 27.32
C GLN A 818 41.55 1.24 27.28
N SER A 819 41.51 0.58 26.12
CA SER A 819 40.80 -0.69 25.93
C SER A 819 41.65 -1.95 26.10
N CYS A 820 42.97 -1.88 25.97
CA CYS A 820 43.83 -3.07 25.88
C CYS A 820 44.74 -3.26 27.10
N LYS A 821 44.77 -4.49 27.63
CA LYS A 821 45.77 -4.94 28.62
C LYS A 821 46.87 -5.69 27.87
N PHE A 822 48.02 -5.04 27.73
CA PHE A 822 49.18 -5.54 26.99
C PHE A 822 49.90 -6.63 27.78
N ARG A 823 50.30 -7.71 27.11
CA ARG A 823 50.81 -8.95 27.72
C ARG A 823 52.17 -9.39 27.19
N SER A 824 52.63 -8.86 26.05
CA SER A 824 53.95 -9.17 25.48
C SER A 824 54.90 -7.98 25.56
N GLU A 825 56.21 -8.27 25.53
CA GLU A 825 57.27 -7.25 25.46
C GLU A 825 57.13 -6.38 24.20
N GLU A 826 56.77 -7.00 23.07
CA GLU A 826 56.52 -6.31 21.80
C GLU A 826 55.36 -5.30 21.90
N GLU A 827 54.25 -5.67 22.53
CA GLU A 827 53.12 -4.77 22.76
C GLU A 827 53.50 -3.63 23.71
N ALA A 828 54.27 -3.94 24.75
CA ALA A 828 54.73 -2.94 25.70
C ALA A 828 55.66 -1.91 25.02
N GLU A 829 56.57 -2.34 24.14
CA GLU A 829 57.41 -1.40 23.38
C GLU A 829 56.60 -0.59 22.35
N ALA A 830 55.66 -1.22 21.64
CA ALA A 830 54.78 -0.50 20.72
C ALA A 830 53.94 0.57 21.45
N LYS A 831 53.45 0.25 22.66
CA LYS A 831 52.78 1.22 23.54
C LYS A 831 53.73 2.36 23.92
N ALA A 832 54.95 2.07 24.36
CA ALA A 832 55.92 3.09 24.74
C ALA A 832 56.27 4.01 23.57
N SER A 833 56.44 3.45 22.37
CA SER A 833 56.67 4.20 21.13
C SER A 833 55.50 5.12 20.77
N LEU A 834 54.26 4.62 20.84
CA LEU A 834 53.06 5.43 20.61
C LEU A 834 52.94 6.58 21.61
N LEU A 835 53.13 6.30 22.91
CA LEU A 835 53.10 7.30 23.97
C LEU A 835 54.14 8.40 23.75
N ARG A 836 55.36 8.03 23.31
CA ARG A 836 56.43 8.98 22.97
C ARG A 836 56.03 9.90 21.82
N CYS A 837 55.46 9.36 20.74
CA CYS A 837 55.01 10.17 19.61
C CYS A 837 53.85 11.11 19.99
N MET A 838 52.89 10.63 20.79
CA MET A 838 51.81 11.46 21.34
C MET A 838 52.36 12.56 22.25
N ALA A 839 53.33 12.26 23.12
CA ALA A 839 53.98 13.24 23.98
C ALA A 839 54.72 14.32 23.18
N GLY A 840 55.37 13.95 22.07
CA GLY A 840 55.96 14.88 21.11
C GLY A 840 54.92 15.82 20.49
N TYR A 841 53.75 15.29 20.11
CA TYR A 841 52.64 16.11 19.60
C TYR A 841 52.08 17.09 20.65
N PHE A 842 51.82 16.63 21.88
CA PHE A 842 51.36 17.52 22.95
C PHE A 842 52.39 18.60 23.31
N SER A 843 53.67 18.23 23.29
CA SER A 843 54.78 19.16 23.45
C SER A 843 54.76 20.23 22.36
N PHE A 844 54.60 19.84 21.10
CA PHE A 844 54.47 20.76 19.97
C PHE A 844 53.25 21.71 20.10
N GLU A 845 52.10 21.22 20.58
CA GLU A 845 50.91 22.04 20.86
C GLU A 845 51.05 22.92 22.12
N GLY A 846 52.18 22.86 22.84
CA GLY A 846 52.41 23.62 24.08
C GLY A 846 51.67 23.05 25.31
N LYS A 847 51.12 21.84 25.21
CA LYS A 847 50.43 21.13 26.30
C LYS A 847 51.40 20.27 27.10
N TRP A 848 52.35 20.93 27.75
CA TRP A 848 53.46 20.27 28.45
C TRP A 848 53.01 19.35 29.60
N SER A 849 51.89 19.64 30.25
CA SER A 849 51.35 18.79 31.32
C SER A 849 50.84 17.44 30.80
N ASP A 850 50.19 17.42 29.63
CA ASP A 850 49.71 16.19 29.01
C ASP A 850 50.90 15.37 28.49
N ALA A 851 51.91 16.04 27.92
CA ALA A 851 53.14 15.41 27.45
C ALA A 851 53.94 14.74 28.59
N GLU A 852 54.01 15.37 29.77
CA GLU A 852 54.71 14.82 30.94
C GLU A 852 54.16 13.45 31.33
N GLY A 853 52.83 13.33 31.48
CA GLY A 853 52.21 12.07 31.90
C GLY A 853 52.51 10.93 30.92
N LEU A 854 52.47 11.22 29.62
CA LEU A 854 52.77 10.24 28.58
C LEU A 854 54.27 9.86 28.56
N ASN A 855 55.17 10.83 28.72
CA ASN A 855 56.61 10.60 28.77
C ASN A 855 57.04 9.81 30.02
N ILE A 856 56.42 10.06 31.17
CA ILE A 856 56.66 9.28 32.41
C ILE A 856 56.30 7.82 32.18
N GLU A 857 55.10 7.55 31.63
CA GLU A 857 54.64 6.19 31.37
C GLU A 857 55.51 5.48 30.32
N ALA A 858 55.86 6.16 29.22
CA ALA A 858 56.75 5.60 28.18
C ALA A 858 58.13 5.26 28.75
N THR A 859 58.69 6.14 29.59
CA THR A 859 59.99 5.91 30.26
C THR A 859 59.91 4.74 31.23
N ARG A 860 58.82 4.64 32.01
CA ARG A 860 58.59 3.53 32.94
C ARG A 860 58.57 2.19 32.21
N ILE A 861 57.82 2.10 31.12
CA ILE A 861 57.71 0.87 30.31
C ILE A 861 59.07 0.47 29.74
N ARG A 862 59.81 1.39 29.10
CA ARG A 862 61.12 1.09 28.51
C ARG A 862 62.17 0.71 29.55
N ARG A 863 62.14 1.33 30.72
CA ARG A 863 62.99 0.96 31.86
C ARG A 863 62.71 -0.48 32.32
N GLU A 864 61.43 -0.86 32.42
CA GLU A 864 61.03 -2.21 32.80
C GLU A 864 61.41 -3.27 31.74
N LEU A 865 61.32 -2.93 30.45
CA LEU A 865 61.62 -3.85 29.35
C LEU A 865 63.13 -4.02 29.07
N PHE A 866 63.87 -2.91 29.01
CA PHE A 866 65.25 -2.90 28.49
C PHE A 866 66.30 -2.48 29.50
N GLY A 867 65.89 -2.06 30.71
CA GLY A 867 66.79 -1.49 31.71
C GLY A 867 67.08 0.00 31.48
N GLU A 868 67.79 0.60 32.44
CA GLU A 868 68.05 2.05 32.47
C GLU A 868 69.02 2.51 31.36
N SER A 869 70.07 1.73 31.09
CA SER A 869 71.12 2.10 30.12
C SER A 869 70.76 1.84 28.66
N ASN A 870 69.56 1.34 28.35
CA ASN A 870 69.18 1.07 26.97
C ASN A 870 68.95 2.39 26.19
N PRO A 871 69.42 2.51 24.93
CA PRO A 871 69.25 3.72 24.13
C PRO A 871 67.80 4.24 24.07
N SER A 872 66.81 3.35 23.95
CA SER A 872 65.39 3.73 23.90
C SER A 872 64.88 4.28 25.25
N THR A 873 65.40 3.78 26.37
CA THR A 873 65.09 4.29 27.72
C THR A 873 65.71 5.67 27.92
N LEU A 874 66.97 5.84 27.53
CA LEU A 874 67.70 7.11 27.60
C LEU A 874 67.02 8.18 26.73
N GLU A 875 66.56 7.83 25.54
CA GLU A 875 65.80 8.73 24.65
C GLU A 875 64.50 9.22 25.31
N SER A 876 63.72 8.32 25.92
CA SER A 876 62.48 8.71 26.63
C SER A 876 62.77 9.59 27.86
N MET A 877 63.86 9.32 28.58
CA MET A 877 64.31 10.18 29.69
C MET A 877 64.73 11.57 29.23
N ALA A 878 65.41 11.67 28.08
CA ALA A 878 65.78 12.95 27.48
C ALA A 878 64.54 13.76 27.07
N ASN A 879 63.54 13.11 26.47
CA ASN A 879 62.26 13.73 26.13
C ASN A 879 61.51 14.23 27.37
N LEU A 880 61.48 13.44 28.45
CA LEU A 880 60.89 13.84 29.74
C LEU A 880 61.63 15.05 30.36
N ALA A 881 62.96 15.05 30.33
CA ALA A 881 63.76 16.18 30.79
C ALA A 881 63.46 17.45 29.96
N SER A 882 63.34 17.32 28.64
CA SER A 882 62.92 18.41 27.76
C SER A 882 61.54 18.97 28.13
N THR A 883 60.57 18.11 28.43
CA THR A 883 59.25 18.54 28.93
C THR A 883 59.37 19.34 30.24
N PHE A 884 60.18 18.91 31.20
CA PHE A 884 60.41 19.66 32.45
C PHE A 884 61.10 21.01 32.23
N TRP A 885 62.05 21.09 31.28
CA TRP A 885 62.61 22.36 30.84
C TRP A 885 61.49 23.29 30.35
N ASN A 886 60.64 22.83 29.44
CA ASN A 886 59.57 23.66 28.90
C ASN A 886 58.48 24.06 29.92
N GLN A 887 58.35 23.32 31.04
CA GLN A 887 57.50 23.68 32.18
C GLN A 887 58.17 24.63 33.20
N GLY A 888 59.47 24.93 33.05
CA GLY A 888 60.24 25.72 34.02
C GLY A 888 60.71 24.95 35.27
N ARG A 889 60.61 23.62 35.25
CA ARG A 889 61.04 22.71 36.34
C ARG A 889 62.50 22.28 36.16
N TRP A 890 63.40 23.27 36.11
CA TRP A 890 64.81 23.07 35.74
C TRP A 890 65.56 22.07 36.64
N LYS A 891 65.27 22.03 37.95
CA LYS A 891 65.93 21.13 38.90
C LYS A 891 65.63 19.65 38.60
N GLU A 892 64.39 19.35 38.23
CA GLU A 892 63.97 17.99 37.91
C GLU A 892 64.51 17.56 36.55
N ALA A 893 64.56 18.50 35.60
CA ALA A 893 65.17 18.30 34.30
C ALA A 893 66.68 18.04 34.38
N GLU A 894 67.41 18.82 35.18
CA GLU A 894 68.84 18.65 35.44
C GLU A 894 69.11 17.31 36.12
N SER A 895 68.31 16.91 37.11
CA SER A 895 68.46 15.61 37.78
C SER A 895 68.31 14.43 36.81
N LEU A 896 67.34 14.49 35.88
CA LEU A 896 67.21 13.49 34.81
C LEU A 896 68.38 13.54 33.82
N GLN A 897 68.87 14.74 33.49
CA GLN A 897 70.00 14.94 32.57
C GLN A 897 71.31 14.36 33.10
N VAL A 898 71.59 14.55 34.39
CA VAL A 898 72.78 14.00 35.04
C VAL A 898 72.72 12.47 35.04
N LYS A 899 71.57 11.89 35.41
CA LYS A 899 71.39 10.43 35.44
C LYS A 899 71.61 9.75 34.09
N PHE A 900 71.06 10.30 33.00
CA PHE A 900 71.28 9.68 31.69
C PHE A 900 72.72 9.87 31.21
N ARG A 901 73.37 11.02 31.49
CA ARG A 901 74.77 11.24 31.11
C ARG A 901 75.70 10.25 31.79
N GLU A 902 75.50 10.00 33.09
CA GLU A 902 76.28 9.01 33.85
C GLU A 902 76.15 7.60 33.26
N GLN A 903 74.99 7.25 32.71
CA GLN A 903 74.73 5.95 32.07
C GLN A 903 75.29 5.85 30.64
N ASP A 904 75.31 6.96 29.90
CA ASP A 904 75.93 7.07 28.56
C ASP A 904 77.46 6.91 28.64
N TYR A 905 78.10 7.53 29.64
CA TYR A 905 79.54 7.38 29.88
C TYR A 905 79.98 5.95 30.22
N THR A 906 79.09 5.10 30.75
CA THR A 906 79.39 3.67 30.98
C THR A 906 79.25 2.80 29.73
N TYR A 907 78.55 3.25 28.68
CA TYR A 907 78.33 2.49 27.44
C TYR A 907 79.46 2.72 26.41
N ASP A 908 80.06 3.91 26.43
CA ASP A 908 81.13 4.36 25.53
C ASP A 908 82.47 3.61 25.74
N GLU A 909 82.65 2.85 26.83
CA GLU A 909 83.82 1.99 27.04
C GLU A 909 83.74 0.63 26.31
N ALA A 910 82.57 0.24 25.77
CA ALA A 910 82.39 -1.09 25.19
C ALA A 910 82.35 -1.13 23.65
N HIS A 911 81.66 -0.23 22.94
CA HIS A 911 81.54 -0.29 21.47
C HIS A 911 81.40 1.13 20.87
N SER A 912 82.40 1.54 20.08
CA SER A 912 82.48 2.85 19.42
C SER A 912 81.48 3.04 18.28
N GLU A 913 81.00 4.28 18.15
CA GLU A 913 80.27 4.92 17.02
C GLU A 913 78.75 5.14 17.19
N VAL A 914 78.36 6.04 18.13
CA VAL A 914 77.21 6.95 17.93
C VAL A 914 77.55 8.33 18.47
N HIS A 915 77.79 9.31 17.60
CA HIS A 915 78.03 10.70 18.01
C HIS A 915 76.72 11.47 18.23
N PHE A 916 76.39 11.81 19.49
CA PHE A 916 75.42 12.86 19.84
C PHE A 916 76.13 14.15 20.27
N ASN A 917 75.69 15.31 19.74
CA ASN A 917 76.30 16.61 19.95
C ASN A 917 76.11 17.11 21.40
N ARG A 918 77.18 17.63 22.02
CA ARG A 918 77.30 17.99 23.47
C ARG A 918 76.41 19.15 23.97
N SER A 919 75.52 19.68 23.15
CA SER A 919 74.54 20.69 23.51
C SER A 919 73.16 20.04 23.54
N GLY A 920 72.60 19.84 24.73
CA GLY A 920 71.29 19.21 24.99
C GLY A 920 70.09 19.99 24.42
N LEU A 921 70.07 20.17 23.11
CA LEU A 921 68.98 20.71 22.30
C LEU A 921 68.75 19.70 21.17
N VAL A 922 67.70 18.89 21.28
CA VAL A 922 67.19 18.11 20.14
C VAL A 922 66.46 19.10 19.23
N LEU A 923 67.18 19.65 18.26
CA LEU A 923 66.60 20.24 17.05
C LEU A 923 66.63 19.15 15.99
N HIS A 924 65.48 18.54 15.70
CA HIS A 924 65.30 17.77 14.47
C HIS A 924 65.38 18.78 13.30
N ILE A 925 66.54 18.90 12.66
CA ILE A 925 66.66 19.57 11.36
C ILE A 925 66.70 18.45 10.32
N GLY A 926 65.62 18.32 9.56
CA GLY A 926 65.63 17.55 8.31
C GLY A 926 66.57 18.22 7.32
N GLU A 927 67.47 17.42 6.73
CA GLU A 927 68.40 17.70 5.62
C GLU A 927 69.26 18.99 5.64
N PRO A 928 70.53 18.93 5.18
CA PRO A 928 71.46 20.02 5.35
C PRO A 928 71.19 21.15 4.35
N VAL A 929 70.47 22.19 4.78
CA VAL A 929 70.58 23.50 4.13
C VAL A 929 71.90 24.13 4.56
N LYS A 930 72.83 24.27 3.61
CA LYS A 930 74.04 25.08 3.78
C LYS A 930 73.64 26.53 4.08
N CYS A 931 73.77 26.93 5.34
CA CYS A 931 73.77 28.34 5.72
C CYS A 931 75.18 28.70 6.22
N GLU A 932 75.95 29.35 5.35
CA GLU A 932 77.22 29.96 5.70
C GLU A 932 76.99 31.15 6.64
N GLY A 933 77.81 31.23 7.70
CA GLY A 933 78.09 32.49 8.38
C GLY A 933 77.59 32.59 9.83
N TRP A 934 78.26 31.90 10.77
CA TRP A 934 78.47 32.42 12.13
C TRP A 934 79.87 32.03 12.62
N THR A 935 80.68 33.05 12.90
CA THR A 935 82.05 32.98 13.41
C THR A 935 82.11 32.42 14.84
N GLN A 936 83.11 31.57 15.08
CA GLN A 936 83.48 30.98 16.37
C GLN A 936 83.53 32.01 17.51
N ILE A 937 82.79 31.76 18.60
CA ILE A 937 83.08 32.35 19.91
C ILE A 937 83.75 31.27 20.77
N ARG A 938 85.07 31.43 20.98
CA ARG A 938 85.91 30.61 21.86
C ARG A 938 85.89 31.17 23.29
N ASP A 939 84.87 30.87 24.10
CA ASP A 939 85.00 30.74 25.57
C ASP A 939 83.71 30.19 26.21
N PRO A 940 83.66 28.93 26.72
CA PRO A 940 82.46 28.33 27.30
C PRO A 940 82.09 28.83 28.70
N ARG A 941 82.88 29.69 29.35
CA ARG A 941 82.68 29.99 30.80
C ARG A 941 81.86 31.25 31.11
N LYS A 942 81.32 31.95 30.12
CA LYS A 942 80.52 33.19 30.35
C LYS A 942 79.00 33.04 30.20
N LEU A 943 78.48 31.83 29.96
CA LEU A 943 77.05 31.62 29.74
C LEU A 943 76.23 31.22 30.98
N PHE A 944 76.85 31.14 32.16
CA PHE A 944 76.16 30.98 33.44
C PHE A 944 76.24 32.27 34.25
N ARG A 945 75.41 33.26 33.90
CA ARG A 945 74.97 34.32 34.81
C ARG A 945 73.63 34.90 34.38
#